data_AF-A0A183TY27-F1
#
_entry.id   AF-A0A183TY27-F1
#
_cell.length_a   1.000
_cell.length_b   1.000
_cell.length_c   1.000
_cell.angle_alpha   90.00
_cell.angle_beta   90.00
_cell.angle_gamma   90.00
#
_symmetry.space_group_name_H-M   'P 1'
#
loop_
_entity.id
_entity.type
_entity.pdbx_description
1 polymer ?
#
loop_
_entity_poly.entity_id
_entity_poly.type
_entity_poly.pdbx_seq_one_letter_code
_entity_poly.pdbx_strand_id
1 'polypeptide(L)'
;LQGFFTENKGKLIVGCLESVLQETYSTGDVDSVSKCESQLQCLHRLFASKSGFQAFTAVPGIREKLGSLVVSMLNRSNETVDQATVEMLCSLMQPMHANYELRLEQLNKQSLLCTRQFVEHLLDLVVKHVERGTGALVIASMLDFLTYAVCAPYSETTSGDIFDSILEMVAARGRSFYRLFQSPSMTIVKGAGMVMRAIIEESTIEIAKQMQALSLTEGAFLRHLHLALLSVGRDLRVLTNKQLSGHLISLWIADNNAALDLLARCLPRGLLDYLDSLEKANISEADLLLTRNNLEMATVESAQSAFMDKTQRPVVLRKRRQRVKTSVNWKMFSYQFAKDHCKADLIWNEKTREEFRRSIEDELRLLEQEKELSPPDVSISWNYTEFQTRYPSLAEEVKIGDYYLRLLLRESEATATPIHNPGEFFNNVYHRFLLSAKSEMRCLCLKAMAVTYGRHHITIGAFADSKYIVNMLAKCTNAAERDHLVSFMGYFFVLLVSKLAQNKENVRDLICAGILPLLVDLAVLAHLHVNRAKVDGQVQSNLLEAGGGTETDGTLEWYYTDKNGEQQGPFSFGKMKQLYEEKAIFERTQIWAQGIDQWTSLSAVPQFRWTLCCQGGSAAVYNFTELCTLILDVLIQMCLFFPSRDENDCVVRPLPQVKRNLSEPILLYQIVQLLLTYDPAIVQRVASLLLLIMQVALIYYSVTNIVNLLFFLCNKFCDSIKT
;
A
#
# COMPACT_ATOMS: atom_id res chain seq x y z
N LEU A 1 -53.66 44.02 17.61
CA LEU A 1 -53.54 44.94 16.44
C LEU A 1 -52.60 44.44 15.35
N GLN A 2 -51.45 43.82 15.68
CA GLN A 2 -50.51 43.27 14.67
C GLN A 2 -51.08 42.09 13.84
N GLY A 3 -51.94 41.25 14.43
CA GLY A 3 -52.59 40.11 13.76
C GLY A 3 -53.63 40.48 12.67
N PHE A 4 -54.33 41.61 12.83
CA PHE A 4 -55.39 42.03 11.89
C PHE A 4 -54.80 42.55 10.56
N PHE A 5 -53.64 43.18 10.60
CA PHE A 5 -52.92 43.65 9.41
C PHE A 5 -52.20 42.52 8.67
N THR A 6 -51.80 41.44 9.35
CA THR A 6 -51.18 40.28 8.71
C THR A 6 -52.19 39.42 7.93
N GLU A 7 -53.43 39.27 8.41
CA GLU A 7 -54.48 38.53 7.69
C GLU A 7 -54.92 39.23 6.40
N ASN A 8 -55.04 40.57 6.40
CA ASN A 8 -55.38 41.33 5.20
C ASN A 8 -54.30 41.23 4.12
N LYS A 9 -53.02 41.20 4.50
CA LYS A 9 -51.90 40.99 3.55
C LYS A 9 -51.95 39.60 2.93
N GLY A 10 -52.30 38.57 3.70
CA GLY A 10 -52.41 37.20 3.18
C GLY A 10 -53.49 37.06 2.10
N LYS A 11 -54.67 37.65 2.32
CA LYS A 11 -55.76 37.64 1.33
C LYS A 11 -55.38 38.38 0.04
N LEU A 12 -54.66 39.51 0.15
CA LEU A 12 -54.16 40.25 -1.02
C LEU A 12 -53.18 39.40 -1.83
N ILE A 13 -52.26 38.67 -1.19
CA ILE A 13 -51.31 37.79 -1.87
C ILE A 13 -52.03 36.66 -2.62
N VAL A 14 -53.04 36.04 -2.00
CA VAL A 14 -53.85 34.99 -2.64
C VAL A 14 -54.63 35.56 -3.84
N GLY A 15 -55.24 36.75 -3.69
CA GLY A 15 -55.91 37.41 -4.81
C GLY A 15 -54.97 37.75 -5.98
N CYS A 16 -53.75 38.21 -5.69
CA CYS A 16 -52.73 38.44 -6.71
C CYS A 16 -52.31 37.12 -7.38
N LEU A 17 -52.13 36.04 -6.63
CA LEU A 17 -51.82 34.71 -7.19
C LEU A 17 -52.90 34.26 -8.18
N GLU A 18 -54.17 34.38 -7.82
CA GLU A 18 -55.27 33.99 -8.71
C GLU A 18 -55.31 34.82 -9.99
N SER A 19 -55.05 36.13 -9.89
CA SER A 19 -55.00 37.03 -11.05
C SER A 19 -53.84 36.68 -11.99
N VAL A 20 -52.63 36.49 -11.44
CA VAL A 20 -51.43 36.18 -12.25
C VAL A 20 -51.56 34.81 -12.89
N LEU A 21 -52.19 33.83 -12.23
CA LEU A 21 -52.44 32.50 -12.81
C LEU A 21 -53.44 32.49 -13.96
N GLN A 22 -54.29 33.52 -14.08
CA GLN A 22 -55.26 33.65 -15.18
C GLN A 22 -54.66 34.32 -16.42
N GLU A 23 -53.48 34.95 -16.30
CA GLU A 23 -52.81 35.56 -17.44
C GLU A 23 -52.38 34.47 -18.44
N THR A 24 -52.75 34.66 -19.71
CA THR A 24 -52.37 33.77 -20.81
C THR A 24 -51.83 34.61 -21.96
N TYR A 25 -50.73 34.18 -22.56
CA TYR A 25 -50.05 34.90 -23.62
C TYR A 25 -49.93 34.02 -24.86
N SER A 26 -50.37 34.55 -26.01
CA SER A 26 -50.33 33.83 -27.28
C SER A 26 -48.88 33.63 -27.75
N THR A 27 -48.63 32.58 -28.53
CA THR A 27 -47.28 32.28 -29.07
C THR A 27 -46.83 33.26 -30.16
N GLY A 28 -47.75 34.05 -30.72
CA GLY A 28 -47.48 35.01 -31.81
C GLY A 28 -47.10 36.41 -31.36
N ASP A 29 -47.20 36.75 -30.07
CA ASP A 29 -46.85 38.09 -29.58
C ASP A 29 -45.33 38.29 -29.51
N VAL A 30 -44.86 39.46 -29.97
CA VAL A 30 -43.43 39.86 -30.02
C VAL A 30 -42.73 39.76 -28.66
N ASP A 31 -43.48 40.02 -27.58
CA ASP A 31 -42.99 39.95 -26.18
C ASP A 31 -43.52 38.73 -25.41
N SER A 32 -44.05 37.73 -26.11
CA SER A 32 -44.72 36.60 -25.44
C SER A 32 -43.79 35.86 -24.47
N VAL A 33 -42.52 35.68 -24.83
CA VAL A 33 -41.52 34.99 -24.00
C VAL A 33 -41.21 35.80 -22.73
N SER A 34 -40.95 37.11 -22.84
CA SER A 34 -40.60 37.95 -21.68
C SER A 34 -41.78 38.13 -20.73
N LYS A 35 -43.02 38.18 -21.26
CA LYS A 35 -44.25 38.19 -20.47
C LYS A 35 -44.45 36.89 -19.70
N CYS A 36 -44.23 35.74 -20.36
CA CYS A 36 -44.28 34.43 -19.69
C CYS A 36 -43.22 34.31 -18.59
N GLU A 37 -41.98 34.73 -18.88
CA GLU A 37 -40.90 34.76 -17.89
C GLU A 37 -41.26 35.66 -16.69
N SER A 38 -41.77 36.87 -16.96
CA SER A 38 -42.18 37.82 -15.92
C SER A 38 -43.33 37.26 -15.05
N GLN A 39 -44.28 36.57 -15.68
CA GLN A 39 -45.38 35.89 -14.99
C GLN A 39 -44.84 34.82 -14.03
N LEU A 40 -43.91 33.96 -14.50
CA LEU A 40 -43.29 32.91 -13.69
C LEU A 40 -42.43 33.47 -12.55
N GLN A 41 -41.65 34.53 -12.81
CA GLN A 41 -40.85 35.21 -11.79
C GLN A 41 -41.73 35.92 -10.75
N CYS A 42 -42.89 36.46 -11.15
CA CYS A 42 -43.89 36.99 -10.23
C CYS A 42 -44.44 35.88 -9.32
N LEU A 43 -44.85 34.74 -9.92
CA LEU A 43 -45.33 33.57 -9.17
C LEU A 43 -44.26 33.03 -8.21
N HIS A 44 -43.00 32.94 -8.65
CA HIS A 44 -41.88 32.52 -7.81
C HIS A 44 -41.80 33.35 -6.51
N ARG A 45 -41.91 34.68 -6.62
CA ARG A 45 -41.88 35.61 -5.47
C ARG A 45 -43.15 35.53 -4.61
N LEU A 46 -44.32 35.34 -5.23
CA LEU A 46 -45.57 35.18 -4.50
C LEU A 46 -45.57 33.89 -3.68
N PHE A 47 -45.12 32.77 -4.25
CA PHE A 47 -44.98 31.49 -3.55
C PHE A 47 -43.87 31.49 -2.50
N ALA A 48 -42.84 32.34 -2.63
CA ALA A 48 -41.83 32.52 -1.59
C ALA A 48 -42.38 33.16 -0.29
N SER A 49 -43.55 33.80 -0.34
CA SER A 49 -44.22 34.37 0.84
C SER A 49 -44.96 33.30 1.66
N LYS A 50 -45.13 33.49 2.98
CA LYS A 50 -45.84 32.55 3.85
C LYS A 50 -47.24 32.21 3.34
N SER A 51 -48.01 33.25 2.99
CA SER A 51 -49.38 33.08 2.52
C SER A 51 -49.45 32.40 1.14
N GLY A 52 -48.52 32.71 0.23
CA GLY A 52 -48.47 32.06 -1.07
C GLY A 52 -48.04 30.59 -0.99
N PHE A 53 -47.02 30.29 -0.18
CA PHE A 53 -46.55 28.92 0.05
C PHE A 53 -47.66 28.02 0.61
N GLN A 54 -48.45 28.55 1.56
CA GLN A 54 -49.61 27.85 2.12
C GLN A 54 -50.77 27.75 1.11
N ALA A 55 -50.97 28.78 0.28
CA ALA A 55 -52.09 28.84 -0.65
C ALA A 55 -52.07 27.71 -1.70
N PHE A 56 -50.89 27.21 -2.08
CA PHE A 56 -50.76 26.13 -3.06
C PHE A 56 -51.56 24.87 -2.71
N THR A 57 -51.62 24.51 -1.42
CA THR A 57 -52.37 23.33 -0.94
C THR A 57 -53.65 23.70 -0.18
N ALA A 58 -53.72 24.90 0.40
CA ALA A 58 -54.88 25.34 1.18
C ALA A 58 -56.01 25.93 0.34
N VAL A 59 -55.72 26.53 -0.82
CA VAL A 59 -56.72 27.19 -1.68
C VAL A 59 -57.09 26.28 -2.86
N PRO A 60 -58.37 25.88 -3.01
CA PRO A 60 -58.82 25.06 -4.14
C PRO A 60 -58.60 25.76 -5.49
N GLY A 61 -58.25 25.03 -6.54
CA GLY A 61 -58.13 25.57 -7.91
C GLY A 61 -56.75 26.12 -8.26
N ILE A 62 -55.94 26.56 -7.29
CA ILE A 62 -54.59 27.10 -7.55
C ILE A 62 -53.69 26.02 -8.14
N ARG A 63 -53.75 24.81 -7.59
CA ARG A 63 -52.93 23.67 -8.04
C ARG A 63 -53.24 23.26 -9.48
N GLU A 64 -54.52 23.12 -9.84
CA GLU A 64 -54.90 22.73 -11.20
C GLU A 64 -54.50 23.80 -12.23
N LYS A 65 -54.76 25.09 -11.91
CA LYS A 65 -54.36 26.22 -12.76
C LYS A 65 -52.85 26.28 -12.95
N LEU A 66 -52.07 26.17 -11.88
CA LEU A 66 -50.62 26.16 -11.95
C LEU A 66 -50.10 24.97 -12.78
N GLY A 67 -50.66 23.78 -12.59
CA GLY A 67 -50.29 22.60 -13.38
C GLY A 67 -50.52 22.81 -14.88
N SER A 68 -51.67 23.37 -15.26
CA SER A 68 -51.97 23.69 -16.67
C SER A 68 -51.02 24.74 -17.26
N LEU A 69 -50.66 25.75 -16.46
CA LEU A 69 -49.70 26.78 -16.84
C LEU A 69 -48.31 26.19 -17.07
N VAL A 70 -47.82 25.36 -16.14
CA VAL A 70 -46.49 24.73 -16.24
C VAL A 70 -46.37 23.86 -17.49
N VAL A 71 -47.38 23.03 -17.78
CA VAL A 71 -47.39 22.21 -19.00
C VAL A 71 -47.39 23.09 -20.26
N SER A 72 -48.21 24.15 -20.27
CA SER A 72 -48.20 25.14 -21.35
C SER A 72 -46.83 25.78 -21.55
N MET A 73 -46.14 26.15 -20.48
CA MET A 73 -44.84 26.82 -20.52
C MET A 73 -43.72 25.90 -21.02
N LEU A 74 -43.64 24.68 -20.50
CA LEU A 74 -42.61 23.69 -20.92
C LEU A 74 -42.78 23.25 -22.38
N ASN A 75 -44.01 23.23 -22.89
CA ASN A 75 -44.28 22.96 -24.31
C ASN A 75 -43.75 24.04 -25.27
N ARG A 76 -43.43 25.24 -24.77
CA ARG A 76 -42.85 26.32 -25.60
C ARG A 76 -41.37 26.06 -25.94
N SER A 77 -40.70 25.16 -25.22
CA SER A 77 -39.31 24.73 -25.46
C SER A 77 -38.29 25.88 -25.52
N ASN A 78 -38.47 26.89 -24.67
CA ASN A 78 -37.57 28.04 -24.57
C ASN A 78 -36.78 27.99 -23.26
N GLU A 79 -35.46 28.10 -23.35
CA GLU A 79 -34.56 27.92 -22.21
C GLU A 79 -34.83 28.87 -21.03
N THR A 80 -35.22 30.13 -21.29
CA THR A 80 -35.49 31.11 -20.22
C THR A 80 -36.79 30.80 -19.50
N VAL A 81 -37.83 30.42 -20.26
CA VAL A 81 -39.13 30.03 -19.71
C VAL A 81 -39.00 28.71 -18.95
N ASP A 82 -38.24 27.76 -19.47
CA ASP A 82 -37.98 26.48 -18.82
C ASP A 82 -37.26 26.69 -17.47
N GLN A 83 -36.23 27.53 -17.43
CA GLN A 83 -35.52 27.88 -16.18
C GLN A 83 -36.45 28.60 -15.18
N ALA A 84 -37.17 29.65 -15.60
CA ALA A 84 -38.09 30.36 -14.73
C ALA A 84 -39.23 29.47 -14.20
N THR A 85 -39.67 28.49 -15.00
CA THR A 85 -40.68 27.51 -14.59
C THR A 85 -40.14 26.62 -13.48
N VAL A 86 -38.94 26.07 -13.65
CA VAL A 86 -38.31 25.20 -12.65
C VAL A 86 -37.98 25.95 -11.37
N GLU A 87 -37.47 27.19 -11.46
CA GLU A 87 -37.21 28.03 -10.28
C GLU A 87 -38.47 28.35 -9.48
N MET A 88 -39.59 28.61 -10.17
CA MET A 88 -40.89 28.78 -9.53
C MET A 88 -41.33 27.48 -8.83
N LEU A 89 -41.13 26.31 -9.43
CA LEU A 89 -41.42 25.03 -8.77
C LEU A 89 -40.53 24.80 -7.54
N CYS A 90 -39.26 25.22 -7.59
CA CYS A 90 -38.35 25.15 -6.45
C CYS A 90 -38.84 25.96 -5.24
N SER A 91 -39.49 27.12 -5.43
CA SER A 91 -40.02 27.90 -4.31
C SER A 91 -41.23 27.26 -3.62
N LEU A 92 -41.87 26.28 -4.26
CA LEU A 92 -42.90 25.43 -3.65
C LEU A 92 -42.32 24.24 -2.88
N MET A 93 -41.07 23.86 -3.18
CA MET A 93 -40.38 22.72 -2.57
C MET A 93 -39.62 23.09 -1.30
N GLN A 94 -39.12 24.31 -1.20
CA GLN A 94 -38.44 24.84 -0.02
C GLN A 94 -39.06 26.19 0.40
N PRO A 95 -39.51 26.35 1.66
CA PRO A 95 -39.93 27.64 2.19
C PRO A 95 -38.77 28.67 2.18
N MET A 96 -39.01 29.84 1.58
CA MET A 96 -38.02 30.93 1.47
C MET A 96 -38.22 32.05 2.51
N HIS A 97 -39.00 31.80 3.57
CA HIS A 97 -39.36 32.78 4.59
C HIS A 97 -38.98 32.35 6.01
N ALA A 98 -38.83 33.31 6.92
CA ALA A 98 -38.35 33.08 8.28
C ALA A 98 -39.24 32.13 9.13
N ASN A 99 -40.55 32.11 8.90
CA ASN A 99 -41.50 31.27 9.65
C ASN A 99 -41.63 29.88 9.02
N TYR A 100 -40.57 29.08 9.13
CA TYR A 100 -40.47 27.79 8.48
C TYR A 100 -41.40 26.75 9.11
N GLU A 101 -42.32 26.18 8.33
CA GLU A 101 -43.24 25.11 8.76
C GLU A 101 -42.99 23.86 7.93
N LEU A 102 -42.44 22.80 8.55
CA LEU A 102 -42.08 21.56 7.85
C LEU A 102 -43.32 20.84 7.30
N ARG A 103 -44.47 21.00 7.96
CA ARG A 103 -45.73 20.41 7.50
C ARG A 103 -46.16 20.91 6.13
N LEU A 104 -46.05 22.22 5.89
CA LEU A 104 -46.44 22.81 4.59
C LEU A 104 -45.48 22.35 3.49
N GLU A 105 -44.19 22.21 3.80
CA GLU A 105 -43.21 21.61 2.89
C GLU A 105 -43.60 20.18 2.50
N GLN A 106 -43.98 19.32 3.47
CA GLN A 106 -44.43 17.96 3.20
C GLN A 106 -45.66 17.92 2.28
N LEU A 107 -46.67 18.75 2.54
CA LEU A 107 -47.90 18.80 1.74
C LEU A 107 -47.65 19.30 0.31
N ASN A 108 -46.82 20.33 0.16
CA ASN A 108 -46.47 20.89 -1.14
C ASN A 108 -45.66 19.87 -1.97
N LYS A 109 -44.64 19.24 -1.36
CA LYS A 109 -43.86 18.17 -2.01
C LYS A 109 -44.73 17.00 -2.42
N GLN A 110 -45.62 16.52 -1.54
CA GLN A 110 -46.55 15.44 -1.84
C GLN A 110 -47.46 15.81 -3.02
N SER A 111 -47.96 17.05 -3.06
CA SER A 111 -48.87 17.51 -4.11
C SER A 111 -48.19 17.70 -5.46
N LEU A 112 -46.93 18.15 -5.47
CA LEU A 112 -46.16 18.42 -6.67
C LEU A 112 -45.57 17.14 -7.28
N LEU A 113 -45.06 16.24 -6.44
CA LEU A 113 -44.33 15.04 -6.87
C LEU A 113 -45.22 13.78 -7.04
N CYS A 114 -46.50 13.83 -6.68
CA CYS A 114 -47.40 12.68 -6.78
C CYS A 114 -47.61 12.22 -8.24
N THR A 115 -47.62 13.15 -9.20
CA THR A 115 -47.85 12.82 -10.61
C THR A 115 -46.55 12.35 -11.27
N ARG A 116 -46.41 11.04 -11.44
CA ARG A 116 -45.21 10.42 -12.04
C ARG A 116 -44.83 11.01 -13.41
N GLN A 117 -45.80 11.10 -14.33
CA GLN A 117 -45.58 11.61 -15.69
C GLN A 117 -45.03 13.04 -15.71
N PHE A 118 -45.44 13.87 -14.74
CA PHE A 118 -44.95 15.23 -14.62
C PHE A 118 -43.47 15.27 -14.24
N VAL A 119 -43.06 14.44 -13.28
CA VAL A 119 -41.64 14.31 -12.89
C VAL A 119 -40.81 13.72 -14.03
N GLU A 120 -41.33 12.72 -14.76
CA GLU A 120 -40.65 12.17 -15.95
C GLU A 120 -40.41 13.25 -17.00
N HIS A 121 -41.39 14.11 -17.27
CA HIS A 121 -41.24 15.22 -18.22
C HIS A 121 -40.15 16.22 -17.80
N LEU A 122 -40.07 16.55 -16.51
CA LEU A 122 -39.00 17.41 -15.98
C LEU A 122 -37.61 16.73 -16.05
N LEU A 123 -37.55 15.41 -15.86
CA LEU A 123 -36.30 14.66 -16.00
C LEU A 123 -35.86 14.56 -17.48
N ASP A 124 -36.80 14.41 -18.41
CA ASP A 124 -36.54 14.39 -19.85
C ASP A 124 -36.05 15.77 -20.35
N LEU A 125 -36.50 16.85 -19.71
CA LEU A 125 -35.95 18.19 -19.95
C LEU A 125 -34.44 18.25 -19.62
N VAL A 126 -34.02 17.65 -18.50
CA VAL A 126 -32.58 17.56 -18.15
C VAL A 126 -31.82 16.76 -19.20
N VAL A 127 -32.34 15.59 -19.61
CA VAL A 127 -31.70 14.75 -20.64
C VAL A 127 -31.50 15.53 -21.94
N LYS A 128 -32.54 16.22 -22.40
CA LYS A 128 -32.51 17.04 -23.62
C LYS A 128 -31.45 18.14 -23.57
N HIS A 129 -31.32 18.84 -22.45
CA HIS A 129 -30.31 19.89 -22.30
C HIS A 129 -28.88 19.34 -22.16
N VAL A 130 -28.72 18.20 -21.49
CA VAL A 130 -27.42 17.52 -21.37
C VAL A 130 -26.93 17.01 -22.72
N GLU A 131 -27.80 16.38 -23.53
CA GLU A 131 -27.44 15.87 -24.85
C GLU A 131 -27.11 16.99 -25.84
N ARG A 132 -27.74 18.16 -25.70
CA ARG A 132 -27.47 19.34 -26.53
C ARG A 132 -26.31 20.20 -26.02
N GLY A 133 -25.87 20.00 -24.78
CA GLY A 133 -24.89 20.86 -24.13
C GLY A 133 -25.38 22.30 -23.90
N THR A 134 -26.69 22.53 -23.76
CA THR A 134 -27.29 23.87 -23.54
C THR A 134 -27.99 23.96 -22.18
N GLY A 135 -28.55 25.14 -21.84
CA GLY A 135 -29.42 25.28 -20.67
C GLY A 135 -28.76 25.04 -19.31
N ALA A 136 -27.52 25.49 -19.10
CA ALA A 136 -26.80 25.28 -17.83
C ALA A 136 -27.57 25.79 -16.60
N LEU A 137 -28.32 26.90 -16.74
CA LEU A 137 -29.18 27.41 -15.68
C LEU A 137 -30.40 26.52 -15.44
N VAL A 138 -31.04 26.00 -16.51
CA VAL A 138 -32.13 25.01 -16.39
C VAL A 138 -31.66 23.78 -15.63
N ILE A 139 -30.48 23.25 -15.98
CA ILE A 139 -29.87 22.10 -15.30
C ILE A 139 -29.60 22.42 -13.82
N ALA A 140 -29.04 23.60 -13.53
CA ALA A 140 -28.78 24.01 -12.14
C ALA A 140 -30.08 24.06 -11.31
N SER A 141 -31.13 24.72 -11.82
CA SER A 141 -32.43 24.79 -11.16
C SER A 141 -33.08 23.41 -11.01
N MET A 142 -32.91 22.52 -11.99
CA MET A 142 -33.40 21.14 -11.92
C MET A 142 -32.62 20.30 -10.89
N LEU A 143 -31.32 20.52 -10.74
CA LEU A 143 -30.53 19.88 -9.70
C LEU A 143 -30.91 20.39 -8.30
N ASP A 144 -31.27 21.66 -8.15
CA ASP A 144 -31.83 22.20 -6.90
C ASP A 144 -33.19 21.56 -6.61
N PHE A 145 -34.06 21.46 -7.63
CA PHE A 145 -35.34 20.77 -7.53
C PHE A 145 -35.18 19.32 -7.01
N LEU A 146 -34.26 18.56 -7.61
CA LEU A 146 -33.95 17.21 -7.17
C LEU A 146 -33.28 17.18 -5.80
N THR A 147 -32.43 18.16 -5.49
CA THR A 147 -31.82 18.27 -4.16
C THR A 147 -32.90 18.43 -3.08
N TYR A 148 -33.92 19.25 -3.32
CA TYR A 148 -35.03 19.41 -2.41
C TYR A 148 -35.92 18.16 -2.32
N ALA A 149 -36.01 17.36 -3.39
CA ALA A 149 -36.81 16.15 -3.42
C ALA A 149 -36.12 14.95 -2.75
N VAL A 150 -34.83 14.69 -3.06
CA VAL A 150 -34.14 13.42 -2.72
C VAL A 150 -32.86 13.56 -1.91
N CYS A 151 -32.24 14.74 -1.80
CA CYS A 151 -30.99 14.87 -1.05
C CYS A 151 -31.24 15.19 0.43
N ALA A 152 -30.47 14.58 1.33
CA ALA A 152 -30.48 14.97 2.74
C ALA A 152 -29.89 16.39 2.90
N PRO A 153 -30.42 17.22 3.82
CA PRO A 153 -31.52 16.94 4.76
C PRO A 153 -32.93 17.15 4.18
N TYR A 154 -33.10 17.58 2.93
CA TYR A 154 -34.41 17.89 2.35
C TYR A 154 -35.32 16.69 2.11
N SER A 155 -34.74 15.51 1.88
CA SER A 155 -35.50 14.28 1.62
C SER A 155 -36.28 13.71 2.81
N GLU A 156 -36.06 14.24 4.02
CA GLU A 156 -36.79 13.80 5.22
C GLU A 156 -38.25 14.25 5.22
N THR A 157 -38.59 15.29 4.43
CA THR A 157 -39.97 15.77 4.24
C THR A 157 -40.64 15.19 2.99
N THR A 158 -39.96 14.33 2.23
CA THR A 158 -40.54 13.63 1.09
C THR A 158 -41.09 12.28 1.55
N SER A 159 -42.32 11.92 1.15
CA SER A 159 -42.90 10.61 1.48
C SER A 159 -42.11 9.46 0.85
N GLY A 160 -42.02 8.32 1.54
CA GLY A 160 -41.21 7.16 1.12
C GLY A 160 -41.52 6.65 -0.30
N ASP A 161 -42.79 6.49 -0.66
CA ASP A 161 -43.20 5.94 -1.96
C ASP A 161 -42.81 6.88 -3.12
N ILE A 162 -43.03 8.19 -2.93
CA ILE A 162 -42.61 9.22 -3.89
C ILE A 162 -41.09 9.26 -4.01
N PHE A 163 -40.38 9.18 -2.88
CA PHE A 163 -38.92 9.18 -2.84
C PHE A 163 -38.34 8.00 -3.65
N ASP A 164 -38.82 6.79 -3.39
CA ASP A 164 -38.37 5.58 -4.09
C ASP A 164 -38.67 5.68 -5.61
N SER A 165 -39.87 6.14 -5.98
CA SER A 165 -40.24 6.38 -7.38
C SER A 165 -39.30 7.37 -8.09
N ILE A 166 -38.94 8.49 -7.44
CA ILE A 166 -38.03 9.48 -8.03
C ILE A 166 -36.63 8.91 -8.19
N LEU A 167 -36.11 8.17 -7.20
CA LEU A 167 -34.81 7.53 -7.32
C LEU A 167 -34.75 6.57 -8.51
N GLU A 168 -35.79 5.76 -8.73
CA GLU A 168 -35.88 4.86 -9.90
C GLU A 168 -35.90 5.63 -11.23
N MET A 169 -36.68 6.71 -11.32
CA MET A 169 -36.78 7.52 -12.54
C MET A 169 -35.47 8.26 -12.88
N VAL A 170 -34.74 8.73 -11.86
CA VAL A 170 -33.43 9.36 -12.04
C VAL A 170 -32.36 8.31 -12.39
N ALA A 171 -32.38 7.16 -11.73
CA ALA A 171 -31.47 6.04 -12.01
C ALA A 171 -31.62 5.52 -13.45
N ALA A 172 -32.84 5.46 -13.98
CA ALA A 172 -33.10 5.11 -15.37
C ALA A 172 -32.39 6.06 -16.37
N ARG A 173 -32.13 7.30 -15.96
CA ARG A 173 -31.43 8.33 -16.74
C ARG A 173 -29.99 8.56 -16.25
N GLY A 174 -29.42 7.59 -15.53
CA GLY A 174 -28.14 7.73 -14.84
C GLY A 174 -26.99 8.22 -15.73
N ARG A 175 -26.88 7.74 -16.98
CA ARG A 175 -25.84 8.19 -17.92
C ARG A 175 -25.84 9.71 -18.14
N SER A 176 -27.00 10.32 -18.34
CA SER A 176 -27.12 11.76 -18.54
C SER A 176 -26.69 12.54 -17.29
N PHE A 177 -27.00 12.05 -16.10
CA PHE A 177 -26.53 12.67 -14.86
C PHE A 177 -25.02 12.47 -14.64
N TYR A 178 -24.44 11.34 -15.05
CA TYR A 178 -22.98 11.13 -14.97
C TYR A 178 -22.22 12.07 -15.91
N ARG A 179 -22.78 12.41 -17.08
CA ARG A 179 -22.19 13.42 -17.99
C ARG A 179 -22.10 14.81 -17.33
N LEU A 180 -22.97 15.14 -16.38
CA LEU A 180 -22.91 16.42 -15.66
C LEU A 180 -21.61 16.60 -14.86
N PHE A 181 -20.91 15.52 -14.50
CA PHE A 181 -19.61 15.59 -13.83
C PHE A 181 -18.49 16.17 -14.70
N GLN A 182 -18.68 16.18 -16.02
CA GLN A 182 -17.76 16.81 -16.96
C GLN A 182 -18.04 18.31 -17.13
N SER A 183 -19.12 18.83 -16.54
CA SER A 183 -19.44 20.26 -16.65
C SER A 183 -18.36 21.14 -15.99
N PRO A 184 -18.08 22.33 -16.55
CA PRO A 184 -17.12 23.26 -15.96
C PRO A 184 -17.66 23.93 -14.68
N SER A 185 -18.97 23.88 -14.45
CA SER A 185 -19.62 24.49 -13.30
C SER A 185 -19.58 23.57 -12.07
N MET A 186 -18.82 23.97 -11.06
CA MET A 186 -18.75 23.24 -9.79
C MET A 186 -20.10 23.15 -9.05
N THR A 187 -21.06 24.04 -9.34
CA THR A 187 -22.42 23.97 -8.78
C THR A 187 -23.19 22.80 -9.38
N ILE A 188 -23.08 22.58 -10.69
CA ILE A 188 -23.72 21.46 -11.39
C ILE A 188 -23.09 20.14 -10.94
N VAL A 189 -21.76 20.08 -10.86
CA VAL A 189 -21.03 18.91 -10.34
C VAL A 189 -21.47 18.58 -8.91
N LYS A 190 -21.59 19.59 -8.04
CA LYS A 190 -22.09 19.43 -6.66
C LYS A 190 -23.51 18.89 -6.65
N GLY A 191 -24.44 19.50 -7.40
CA GLY A 191 -25.84 19.10 -7.44
C GLY A 191 -26.00 17.65 -7.93
N ALA A 192 -25.37 17.31 -9.05
CA ALA A 192 -25.36 15.96 -9.59
C ALA A 192 -24.74 14.95 -8.61
N GLY A 193 -23.66 15.32 -7.92
CA GLY A 193 -23.00 14.47 -6.93
C GLY A 193 -23.84 14.22 -5.68
N MET A 194 -24.60 15.23 -5.21
CA MET A 194 -25.55 15.06 -4.11
C MET A 194 -26.69 14.11 -4.47
N VAL A 195 -27.23 14.23 -5.69
CA VAL A 195 -28.28 13.33 -6.20
C VAL A 195 -27.74 11.91 -6.34
N MET A 196 -26.55 11.72 -6.94
CA MET A 196 -25.92 10.39 -7.07
C MET A 196 -25.62 9.74 -5.73
N ARG A 197 -25.16 10.52 -4.74
CA ARG A 197 -24.97 10.05 -3.37
C ARG A 197 -26.29 9.52 -2.79
N ALA A 198 -27.38 10.26 -2.94
CA ALA A 198 -28.69 9.84 -2.43
C ALA A 198 -29.18 8.54 -3.09
N ILE A 199 -28.95 8.38 -4.41
CA ILE A 199 -29.28 7.16 -5.13
C ILE A 199 -28.48 5.97 -4.57
N ILE A 200 -27.16 6.07 -4.46
CA ILE A 200 -26.32 4.94 -4.04
C ILE A 200 -26.57 4.54 -2.59
N GLU A 201 -26.80 5.50 -1.69
CA GLU A 201 -27.01 5.20 -0.28
C GLU A 201 -28.40 4.63 0.03
N GLU A 202 -29.45 5.11 -0.64
CA GLU A 202 -30.85 4.85 -0.26
C GLU A 202 -31.63 3.93 -1.21
N SER A 203 -31.19 3.74 -2.46
CA SER A 203 -31.88 2.91 -3.46
C SER A 203 -31.72 1.39 -3.22
N THR A 204 -32.28 0.56 -4.09
CA THR A 204 -32.08 -0.89 -4.07
C THR A 204 -30.63 -1.26 -4.41
N ILE A 205 -30.18 -2.44 -3.96
CA ILE A 205 -28.79 -2.87 -4.15
C ILE A 205 -28.46 -3.00 -5.64
N GLU A 206 -29.43 -3.41 -6.46
CA GLU A 206 -29.31 -3.55 -7.91
C GLU A 206 -29.05 -2.19 -8.57
N ILE A 207 -29.81 -1.16 -8.19
CA ILE A 207 -29.65 0.20 -8.73
C ILE A 207 -28.32 0.79 -8.26
N ALA A 208 -27.97 0.61 -6.98
CA ALA A 208 -26.70 1.07 -6.44
C ALA A 208 -25.51 0.46 -7.22
N LYS A 209 -25.51 -0.86 -7.47
CA LYS A 209 -24.47 -1.53 -8.27
C LYS A 209 -24.43 -1.04 -9.71
N GLN A 210 -25.58 -0.79 -10.33
CA GLN A 210 -25.64 -0.21 -11.68
C GLN A 210 -25.01 1.18 -11.72
N MET A 211 -25.32 2.05 -10.74
CA MET A 211 -24.73 3.38 -10.65
C MET A 211 -23.22 3.32 -10.37
N GLN A 212 -22.78 2.41 -9.50
CA GLN A 212 -21.35 2.16 -9.25
C GLN A 212 -20.61 1.70 -10.51
N ALA A 213 -21.24 0.90 -11.37
CA ALA A 213 -20.66 0.52 -12.66
C ALA A 213 -20.60 1.71 -13.64
N LEU A 214 -21.66 2.53 -13.68
CA LEU A 214 -21.71 3.73 -14.52
C LEU A 214 -20.64 4.76 -14.13
N SER A 215 -20.27 4.86 -12.85
CA SER A 215 -19.19 5.76 -12.41
C SER A 215 -17.85 5.42 -13.05
N LEU A 216 -17.60 4.13 -13.31
CA LEU A 216 -16.43 3.63 -14.03
C LEU A 216 -16.62 3.83 -15.54
N THR A 217 -17.74 3.43 -16.14
CA THR A 217 -17.88 3.53 -17.62
C THR A 217 -17.92 4.97 -18.13
N GLU A 218 -18.45 5.92 -17.36
CA GLU A 218 -18.55 7.32 -17.80
C GLU A 218 -17.29 8.15 -17.52
N GLY A 219 -16.30 7.59 -16.79
CA GLY A 219 -15.08 8.29 -16.37
C GLY A 219 -15.24 9.19 -15.14
N ALA A 220 -16.41 9.17 -14.49
CA ALA A 220 -16.69 10.00 -13.32
C ALA A 220 -15.83 9.62 -12.11
N PHE A 221 -15.49 8.33 -11.95
CA PHE A 221 -14.58 7.87 -10.92
C PHE A 221 -13.23 8.61 -10.97
N LEU A 222 -12.63 8.68 -12.17
CA LEU A 222 -11.35 9.34 -12.40
C LEU A 222 -11.43 10.86 -12.17
N ARG A 223 -12.51 11.49 -12.65
CA ARG A 223 -12.76 12.93 -12.45
C ARG A 223 -12.91 13.29 -10.98
N HIS A 224 -13.66 12.50 -10.21
CA HIS A 224 -13.80 12.75 -8.78
C HIS A 224 -12.56 12.36 -7.98
N LEU A 225 -11.77 11.38 -8.44
CA LEU A 225 -10.47 11.06 -7.85
C LEU A 225 -9.52 12.26 -7.98
N HIS A 226 -9.49 12.90 -9.16
CA HIS A 226 -8.81 14.19 -9.36
C HIS A 226 -9.36 15.27 -8.43
N LEU A 227 -10.68 15.46 -8.39
CA LEU A 227 -11.28 16.51 -7.57
C LEU A 227 -11.02 16.32 -6.07
N ALA A 228 -11.04 15.08 -5.59
CA ALA A 228 -10.88 14.73 -4.18
C ALA A 228 -9.42 14.85 -3.70
N LEU A 229 -8.44 14.50 -4.54
CA LEU A 229 -7.04 14.40 -4.12
C LEU A 229 -6.15 15.53 -4.66
N LEU A 230 -6.43 16.01 -5.88
CA LEU A 230 -5.54 16.88 -6.64
C LEU A 230 -6.01 18.33 -6.74
N SER A 231 -7.30 18.62 -6.48
CA SER A 231 -7.81 19.99 -6.46
C SER A 231 -7.05 20.88 -5.48
N VAL A 232 -6.60 22.03 -5.99
CA VAL A 232 -5.93 23.08 -5.20
C VAL A 232 -6.87 24.27 -5.06
N GLY A 233 -7.08 24.73 -3.82
CA GLY A 233 -7.94 25.89 -3.54
C GLY A 233 -8.48 25.87 -2.11
N ARG A 234 -8.67 27.05 -1.54
CA ARG A 234 -9.28 27.23 -0.20
C ARG A 234 -10.72 27.73 -0.25
N ASP A 235 -11.26 27.91 -1.45
CA ASP A 235 -12.62 28.37 -1.64
C ASP A 235 -13.62 27.33 -1.11
N LEU A 236 -14.67 27.82 -0.46
CA LEU A 236 -15.72 26.97 0.10
C LEU A 236 -16.32 26.01 -0.95
N ARG A 237 -16.46 26.46 -2.20
CA ARG A 237 -16.98 25.64 -3.31
C ARG A 237 -16.06 24.47 -3.64
N VAL A 238 -14.75 24.71 -3.67
CA VAL A 238 -13.72 23.69 -3.94
C VAL A 238 -13.66 22.70 -2.79
N LEU A 239 -13.65 23.18 -1.55
CA LEU A 239 -13.65 22.33 -0.36
C LEU A 239 -14.91 21.45 -0.28
N THR A 240 -16.08 22.01 -0.57
CA THR A 240 -17.35 21.26 -0.60
C THR A 240 -17.32 20.17 -1.67
N ASN A 241 -16.85 20.47 -2.89
CA ASN A 241 -16.73 19.48 -3.96
C ASN A 241 -15.67 18.42 -3.64
N LYS A 242 -14.58 18.78 -2.98
CA LYS A 242 -13.54 17.85 -2.52
C LYS A 242 -14.10 16.86 -1.49
N GLN A 243 -14.84 17.37 -0.49
CA GLN A 243 -15.50 16.54 0.52
C GLN A 243 -16.54 15.62 -0.12
N LEU A 244 -17.38 16.14 -1.01
CA LEU A 244 -18.39 15.35 -1.74
C LEU A 244 -17.74 14.26 -2.60
N SER A 245 -16.69 14.60 -3.34
CA SER A 245 -15.97 13.65 -4.20
C SER A 245 -15.35 12.52 -3.40
N GLY A 246 -14.75 12.83 -2.24
CA GLY A 246 -14.23 11.79 -1.34
C GLY A 246 -15.31 10.84 -0.82
N HIS A 247 -16.49 11.38 -0.50
CA HIS A 247 -17.64 10.57 -0.08
C HIS A 247 -18.17 9.69 -1.23
N LEU A 248 -18.27 10.24 -2.44
CA LEU A 248 -18.68 9.49 -3.64
C LEU A 248 -17.72 8.36 -3.96
N ILE A 249 -16.40 8.60 -3.91
CA ILE A 249 -15.40 7.56 -4.12
C ILE A 249 -15.54 6.45 -3.08
N SER A 250 -15.71 6.81 -1.80
CA SER A 250 -15.94 5.83 -0.73
C SER A 250 -17.18 4.96 -0.99
N LEU A 251 -18.25 5.55 -1.54
CA LEU A 251 -19.46 4.83 -1.93
C LEU A 251 -19.27 3.97 -3.19
N TRP A 252 -18.47 4.42 -4.16
CA TRP A 252 -18.22 3.67 -5.39
C TRP A 252 -17.30 2.46 -5.22
N ILE A 253 -16.45 2.50 -4.20
CA ILE A 253 -15.56 1.41 -3.81
C ILE A 253 -16.28 0.37 -2.95
N ALA A 254 -17.29 0.79 -2.16
CA ALA A 254 -18.02 -0.10 -1.26
C ALA A 254 -18.65 -1.27 -2.04
N ASP A 255 -18.27 -2.49 -1.68
CA ASP A 255 -18.71 -3.74 -2.31
C ASP A 255 -18.47 -3.82 -3.84
N ASN A 256 -17.48 -3.09 -4.37
CA ASN A 256 -17.14 -3.05 -5.79
C ASN A 256 -15.67 -3.38 -6.08
N ASN A 257 -15.43 -4.64 -6.47
CA ASN A 257 -14.09 -5.13 -6.80
C ASN A 257 -13.45 -4.42 -8.00
N ALA A 258 -14.23 -3.99 -8.99
CA ALA A 258 -13.69 -3.32 -10.17
C ALA A 258 -13.12 -1.93 -9.83
N ALA A 259 -13.78 -1.20 -8.93
CA ALA A 259 -13.28 0.08 -8.44
C ALA A 259 -12.06 -0.07 -7.52
N LEU A 260 -12.02 -1.11 -6.69
CA LEU A 260 -10.85 -1.45 -5.86
C LEU A 260 -9.63 -1.84 -6.72
N ASP A 261 -9.84 -2.65 -7.75
CA ASP A 261 -8.79 -3.04 -8.69
C ASP A 261 -8.23 -1.83 -9.44
N LEU A 262 -9.11 -0.92 -9.91
CA LEU A 262 -8.70 0.34 -10.53
C LEU A 262 -7.84 1.18 -9.57
N LEU A 263 -8.24 1.30 -8.30
CA LEU A 263 -7.44 2.00 -7.29
C LEU A 263 -6.08 1.34 -7.03
N ALA A 264 -6.03 0.02 -6.97
CA ALA A 264 -4.80 -0.76 -6.83
C ALA A 264 -3.84 -0.59 -8.01
N ARG A 265 -4.37 -0.40 -9.23
CA ARG A 265 -3.57 -0.06 -10.41
C ARG A 265 -3.13 1.40 -10.44
N CYS A 266 -3.93 2.30 -9.89
CA CYS A 266 -3.64 3.73 -9.89
C CYS A 266 -2.67 4.19 -8.80
N LEU A 267 -2.65 3.53 -7.64
CA LEU A 267 -1.93 3.97 -6.45
C LEU A 267 -1.10 2.84 -5.81
N PRO A 268 0.02 3.16 -5.15
CA PRO A 268 0.82 2.15 -4.45
C PRO A 268 0.06 1.49 -3.30
N ARG A 269 0.30 0.19 -3.07
CA ARG A 269 -0.37 -0.62 -2.03
C ARG A 269 -0.24 -0.02 -0.63
N GLY A 270 0.96 0.40 -0.23
CA GLY A 270 1.17 0.98 1.11
C GLY A 270 0.36 2.24 1.38
N LEU A 271 -0.12 2.94 0.33
CA LEU A 271 -1.06 4.05 0.50
C LEU A 271 -2.50 3.55 0.71
N LEU A 272 -2.89 2.50 -0.02
CA LEU A 272 -4.22 1.90 0.07
C LEU A 272 -4.47 1.23 1.41
N ASP A 273 -3.43 0.72 2.09
CA ASP A 273 -3.55 0.16 3.43
C ASP A 273 -4.09 1.18 4.46
N TYR A 274 -3.94 2.49 4.21
CA TYR A 274 -4.56 3.53 5.04
C TYR A 274 -6.09 3.63 4.90
N LEU A 275 -6.68 3.06 3.84
CA LEU A 275 -8.14 2.94 3.72
C LEU A 275 -8.70 1.94 4.73
N ASP A 276 -7.92 0.93 5.11
CA ASP A 276 -8.34 -0.10 6.08
C ASP A 276 -7.90 0.23 7.52
N SER A 277 -7.19 1.34 7.72
CA SER A 277 -6.71 1.77 9.04
C SER A 277 -7.86 2.19 9.97
N LEU A 278 -7.77 1.77 11.24
CA LEU A 278 -8.69 2.17 12.31
C LEU A 278 -8.36 3.54 12.92
N GLU A 279 -7.23 4.15 12.53
CA GLU A 279 -6.79 5.45 13.06
C GLU A 279 -7.66 6.60 12.53
N LYS A 280 -7.98 7.56 13.39
CA LYS A 280 -8.70 8.76 12.97
C LYS A 280 -7.70 9.83 12.55
N ALA A 281 -7.94 10.46 11.40
CA ALA A 281 -7.17 11.63 10.99
C ALA A 281 -7.34 12.76 12.02
N ASN A 282 -6.24 13.45 12.37
CA ASN A 282 -6.23 14.57 13.32
C ASN A 282 -6.80 15.87 12.72
N ILE A 283 -7.87 15.79 11.93
CA ILE A 283 -8.49 16.92 11.23
C ILE A 283 -9.94 17.03 11.70
N SER A 284 -10.25 18.13 12.39
CA SER A 284 -11.61 18.54 12.70
C SER A 284 -12.18 19.33 11.51
N GLU A 285 -12.56 18.63 10.44
CA GLU A 285 -13.28 19.24 9.32
C GLU A 285 -14.77 19.37 9.67
N ALA A 286 -15.30 20.58 9.56
CA ALA A 286 -16.74 20.84 9.63
C ALA A 286 -17.44 20.13 8.45
N ASP A 287 -18.62 19.56 8.68
CA ASP A 287 -19.40 18.97 7.59
C ASP A 287 -20.00 20.07 6.71
N LEU A 288 -19.38 20.34 5.55
CA LEU A 288 -19.80 21.39 4.63
C LEU A 288 -21.04 21.01 3.82
N LEU A 289 -21.53 19.78 3.93
CA LEU A 289 -22.66 19.26 3.16
C LEU A 289 -24.00 19.38 3.89
N LEU A 290 -23.99 19.48 5.23
CA LEU A 290 -25.20 19.63 6.04
C LEU A 290 -25.44 21.11 6.38
N THR A 291 -26.46 21.70 5.76
CA THR A 291 -26.81 23.12 5.94
C THR A 291 -27.95 23.37 6.93
N ARG A 292 -28.74 22.34 7.31
CA ARG A 292 -29.90 22.47 8.21
C ARG A 292 -30.14 21.22 9.06
N ASN A 293 -30.77 21.40 10.23
CA ASN A 293 -31.17 20.33 11.15
C ASN A 293 -32.70 20.27 11.27
N ASN A 294 -33.36 19.38 10.52
CA ASN A 294 -34.82 19.28 10.53
C ASN A 294 -35.36 18.71 11.84
N LEU A 295 -34.57 17.93 12.58
CA LEU A 295 -35.01 17.35 13.84
C LEU A 295 -35.25 18.45 14.88
N GLU A 296 -34.31 19.38 15.00
CA GLU A 296 -34.46 20.57 15.84
C GLU A 296 -35.69 21.38 15.41
N MET A 297 -35.85 21.63 14.12
CA MET A 297 -36.99 22.38 13.59
C MET A 297 -38.34 21.71 13.90
N ALA A 298 -38.43 20.39 13.73
CA ALA A 298 -39.63 19.61 14.04
C ALA A 298 -39.95 19.61 15.55
N THR A 299 -38.93 19.60 16.42
CA THR A 299 -39.13 19.70 17.87
C THR A 299 -39.65 21.08 18.28
N VAL A 300 -39.14 22.15 17.69
CA VAL A 300 -39.61 23.53 17.91
C VAL A 300 -41.05 23.70 17.41
N GLU A 301 -41.38 23.18 16.23
CA GLU A 301 -42.73 23.23 15.66
C GLU A 301 -43.74 22.42 16.50
N SER A 302 -43.33 21.26 17.01
CA SER A 302 -44.15 20.44 17.91
C SER A 302 -44.41 21.15 19.25
N ALA A 303 -43.41 21.86 19.79
CA ALA A 303 -43.57 22.64 21.01
C ALA A 303 -44.49 23.86 20.82
N GLN A 304 -44.44 24.52 19.66
CA GLN A 304 -45.31 25.66 19.33
C GLN A 304 -46.76 25.22 19.03
N SER A 305 -46.95 24.11 18.29
CA SER A 305 -48.27 23.59 17.93
C SER A 305 -49.03 22.97 19.11
N ALA A 306 -48.32 22.37 20.08
CA ALA A 306 -48.91 21.90 21.34
C ALA A 306 -49.61 23.03 22.14
N PHE A 307 -49.23 24.29 21.90
CA PHE A 307 -49.82 25.47 22.53
C PHE A 307 -51.03 26.03 21.74
N MET A 308 -51.19 25.71 20.45
CA MET A 308 -52.11 26.41 19.55
C MET A 308 -53.23 25.54 18.94
N ASP A 309 -53.08 24.22 18.79
CA ASP A 309 -54.18 23.39 18.24
C ASP A 309 -53.99 21.87 18.49
N LYS A 310 -54.92 21.21 19.20
CA LYS A 310 -54.86 19.75 19.52
C LYS A 310 -55.30 18.84 18.36
N THR A 311 -55.73 19.39 17.24
CA THR A 311 -56.34 18.65 16.12
C THR A 311 -55.33 18.22 15.03
N GLN A 312 -54.08 18.67 15.15
CA GLN A 312 -53.09 18.52 14.10
C GLN A 312 -52.20 17.29 14.32
N ARG A 313 -52.07 16.45 13.27
CA ARG A 313 -51.17 15.27 13.30
C ARG A 313 -49.71 15.74 13.34
N PRO A 314 -48.85 15.09 14.15
CA PRO A 314 -47.44 15.48 14.27
C PRO A 314 -46.69 15.30 12.95
N VAL A 315 -45.70 16.17 12.70
CA VAL A 315 -44.80 16.05 11.55
C VAL A 315 -43.95 14.79 11.72
N VAL A 316 -44.15 13.82 10.83
CA VAL A 316 -43.35 12.59 10.80
C VAL A 316 -42.30 12.74 9.71
N LEU A 317 -41.04 12.82 10.11
CA LEU A 317 -39.91 12.85 9.19
C LEU A 317 -39.56 11.43 8.72
N ARG A 318 -39.27 11.28 7.43
CA ARG A 318 -38.77 10.04 6.84
C ARG A 318 -37.41 9.72 7.44
N LYS A 319 -37.24 8.50 7.96
CA LYS A 319 -35.93 8.00 8.39
C LYS A 319 -35.10 7.63 7.17
N ARG A 320 -33.91 8.23 7.05
CA ARG A 320 -32.94 7.93 6.00
C ARG A 320 -32.55 6.44 6.01
N ARG A 321 -32.56 5.81 4.83
CA ARG A 321 -32.14 4.41 4.65
C ARG A 321 -30.69 4.41 4.19
N GLN A 322 -29.76 3.85 4.97
CA GLN A 322 -28.36 3.68 4.55
C GLN A 322 -28.11 2.21 4.27
N ARG A 323 -28.39 1.79 3.03
CA ARG A 323 -28.26 0.40 2.57
C ARG A 323 -26.81 0.07 2.22
N VAL A 324 -26.10 1.00 1.60
CA VAL A 324 -24.65 0.92 1.37
C VAL A 324 -23.94 1.72 2.46
N LYS A 325 -23.04 1.07 3.20
CA LYS A 325 -22.19 1.72 4.21
C LYS A 325 -20.75 1.69 3.76
N THR A 326 -20.06 2.82 3.92
CA THR A 326 -18.63 2.92 3.66
C THR A 326 -17.86 2.27 4.82
N SER A 327 -17.13 1.19 4.53
CA SER A 327 -16.18 0.58 5.48
C SER A 327 -14.81 1.26 5.46
N VAL A 328 -14.49 2.01 4.41
CA VAL A 328 -13.17 2.59 4.15
C VAL A 328 -12.94 3.92 4.87
N ASN A 329 -11.73 4.10 5.38
CA ASN A 329 -11.25 5.31 6.05
C ASN A 329 -10.65 6.31 5.05
N TRP A 330 -11.51 6.88 4.22
CA TRP A 330 -11.10 7.87 3.21
C TRP A 330 -10.37 9.08 3.81
N LYS A 331 -10.75 9.49 5.02
CA LYS A 331 -10.16 10.65 5.70
C LYS A 331 -8.69 10.42 6.07
N MET A 332 -8.36 9.24 6.56
CA MET A 332 -6.97 8.90 6.87
C MET A 332 -6.15 8.77 5.60
N PHE A 333 -6.71 8.11 4.58
CA PHE A 333 -6.09 7.99 3.27
C PHE A 333 -5.77 9.36 2.64
N SER A 334 -6.74 10.29 2.59
CA SER A 334 -6.53 11.61 1.99
C SER A 334 -5.51 12.45 2.76
N TYR A 335 -5.46 12.30 4.09
CA TYR A 335 -4.44 12.92 4.92
C TYR A 335 -3.04 12.40 4.62
N GLN A 336 -2.87 11.08 4.48
CA GLN A 336 -1.59 10.47 4.18
C GLN A 336 -1.16 10.70 2.72
N PHE A 337 -2.10 10.81 1.78
CA PHE A 337 -1.83 11.17 0.39
C PHE A 337 -1.11 12.52 0.25
N ALA A 338 -1.43 13.48 1.14
CA ALA A 338 -0.83 14.80 1.12
C ALA A 338 0.61 14.84 1.68
N LYS A 339 1.04 13.80 2.39
CA LYS A 339 2.37 13.71 3.01
C LYS A 339 3.35 12.96 2.14
N ASP A 340 4.64 13.23 2.33
CA ASP A 340 5.70 12.45 1.73
C ASP A 340 5.99 11.19 2.57
N HIS A 341 6.19 10.07 1.89
CA HIS A 341 6.51 8.77 2.47
C HIS A 341 7.72 8.16 1.78
N CYS A 342 8.59 7.56 2.58
CA CYS A 342 9.74 6.80 2.12
C CYS A 342 9.89 5.56 2.99
N LYS A 343 9.09 4.55 2.68
CA LYS A 343 9.01 3.25 3.36
C LYS A 343 9.24 2.12 2.36
N ALA A 344 9.55 0.91 2.82
CA ALA A 344 9.77 -0.21 1.91
C ALA A 344 8.56 -0.56 1.03
N ASP A 345 7.34 -0.34 1.50
CA ASP A 345 6.08 -0.57 0.79
C ASP A 345 5.58 0.66 0.00
N LEU A 346 6.09 1.85 0.33
CA LEU A 346 5.58 3.12 -0.18
C LEU A 346 6.69 4.14 -0.41
N ILE A 347 6.95 4.43 -1.68
CA ILE A 347 7.68 5.64 -2.11
C ILE A 347 6.63 6.61 -2.65
N TRP A 348 6.40 7.69 -1.91
CA TRP A 348 5.43 8.73 -2.27
C TRP A 348 6.04 10.10 -2.01
N ASN A 349 6.37 10.83 -3.06
CA ASN A 349 6.97 12.16 -2.98
C ASN A 349 6.26 13.14 -3.93
N GLU A 350 6.74 14.37 -3.99
CA GLU A 350 6.20 15.37 -4.93
C GLU A 350 6.25 14.90 -6.39
N LYS A 351 7.31 14.20 -6.79
CA LYS A 351 7.48 13.68 -8.17
C LYS A 351 6.48 12.58 -8.49
N THR A 352 6.29 11.58 -7.62
CA THR A 352 5.29 10.51 -7.85
C THR A 352 3.87 11.05 -7.80
N ARG A 353 3.60 12.07 -6.96
CA ARG A 353 2.32 12.79 -6.93
C ARG A 353 2.04 13.53 -8.23
N GLU A 354 3.05 14.17 -8.81
CA GLU A 354 2.95 14.85 -10.09
C GLU A 354 2.79 13.86 -11.26
N GLU A 355 3.52 12.74 -11.25
CA GLU A 355 3.34 11.67 -12.24
C GLU A 355 1.91 11.09 -12.19
N PHE A 356 1.38 10.88 -10.99
CA PHE A 356 -0.01 10.48 -10.79
C PHE A 356 -1.00 11.54 -11.29
N ARG A 357 -0.78 12.82 -10.97
CA ARG A 357 -1.61 13.94 -11.45
C ARG A 357 -1.68 13.97 -12.96
N ARG A 358 -0.51 13.94 -13.63
CA ARG A 358 -0.42 13.96 -15.10
C ARG A 358 -1.10 12.76 -15.72
N SER A 359 -0.88 11.55 -15.19
CA SER A 359 -1.53 10.33 -15.71
C SER A 359 -3.05 10.42 -15.67
N ILE A 360 -3.62 11.04 -14.63
CA ILE A 360 -5.08 11.25 -14.51
C ILE A 360 -5.57 12.34 -15.47
N GLU A 361 -4.87 13.48 -15.52
CA GLU A 361 -5.26 14.62 -16.36
C GLU A 361 -5.15 14.28 -17.85
N ASP A 362 -4.09 13.57 -18.25
CA ASP A 362 -3.89 13.11 -19.63
C ASP A 362 -5.00 12.14 -20.06
N GLU A 363 -5.35 11.17 -19.21
CA GLU A 363 -6.42 10.21 -19.48
C GLU A 363 -7.81 10.87 -19.55
N LEU A 364 -8.11 11.82 -18.65
CA LEU A 364 -9.34 12.60 -18.72
C LEU A 364 -9.43 13.40 -20.01
N ARG A 365 -8.33 14.03 -20.42
CA ARG A 365 -8.26 14.78 -21.68
C ARG A 365 -8.45 13.88 -22.89
N LEU A 366 -7.85 12.68 -22.90
CA LEU A 366 -8.03 11.69 -23.96
C LEU A 366 -9.50 11.24 -24.04
N LEU A 367 -10.13 10.95 -22.90
CA LEU A 367 -11.54 10.56 -22.85
C LEU A 367 -12.46 11.68 -23.36
N GLU A 368 -12.20 12.93 -22.98
CA GLU A 368 -12.95 14.10 -23.48
C GLU A 368 -12.77 14.26 -24.99
N GLN A 369 -11.55 14.15 -25.50
CA GLN A 369 -11.25 14.23 -26.94
C GLN A 369 -11.96 13.13 -27.74
N GLU A 370 -11.96 11.88 -27.28
CA GLU A 370 -12.68 10.78 -27.92
C GLU A 370 -14.20 11.04 -27.91
N LYS A 371 -14.74 11.57 -26.81
CA LYS A 371 -16.17 11.95 -26.72
C LYS A 371 -16.55 13.06 -27.70
N GLU A 372 -15.67 14.02 -27.97
CA GLU A 372 -15.90 15.09 -28.93
C GLU A 372 -15.80 14.64 -30.40
N LEU A 373 -14.91 13.69 -30.70
CA LEU A 373 -14.69 13.18 -32.06
C LEU A 373 -15.75 12.16 -32.50
N SER A 374 -16.42 11.50 -31.55
CA SER A 374 -17.40 10.48 -31.85
C SER A 374 -18.69 11.05 -32.45
N PRO A 375 -19.30 10.36 -33.43
CA PRO A 375 -20.64 10.71 -33.89
C PRO A 375 -21.66 10.60 -32.75
N PRO A 376 -22.75 11.39 -32.79
CA PRO A 376 -23.75 11.47 -31.72
C PRO A 376 -24.49 10.15 -31.44
N ASP A 377 -24.48 9.22 -32.40
CA ASP A 377 -25.16 7.92 -32.28
C ASP A 377 -24.34 6.87 -31.52
N VAL A 378 -23.04 7.11 -31.27
CA VAL A 378 -22.15 6.13 -30.62
C VAL A 378 -21.86 6.57 -29.19
N SER A 379 -22.32 5.78 -28.21
CA SER A 379 -22.01 6.02 -26.80
C SER A 379 -20.61 5.49 -26.46
N ILE A 380 -19.73 6.37 -25.99
CA ILE A 380 -18.38 6.00 -25.55
C ILE A 380 -18.39 5.58 -24.08
N SER A 381 -17.68 4.49 -23.79
CA SER A 381 -17.35 4.05 -22.44
C SER A 381 -15.84 4.19 -22.22
N TRP A 382 -15.43 4.63 -21.03
CA TRP A 382 -14.05 4.68 -20.61
C TRP A 382 -13.48 3.27 -20.40
N ASN A 383 -12.26 3.03 -20.90
CA ASN A 383 -11.52 1.77 -20.73
C ASN A 383 -10.81 1.74 -19.36
N TYR A 384 -11.59 1.70 -18.28
CA TYR A 384 -11.05 1.61 -16.92
C TYR A 384 -10.31 0.29 -16.64
N THR A 385 -10.58 -0.76 -17.43
CA THR A 385 -9.97 -2.10 -17.26
C THR A 385 -8.49 -2.14 -17.61
N GLU A 386 -8.01 -1.24 -18.46
CA GLU A 386 -6.60 -1.16 -18.86
C GLU A 386 -5.85 -0.04 -18.15
N PHE A 387 -6.54 1.05 -17.79
CA PHE A 387 -5.91 2.23 -17.22
C PHE A 387 -5.03 1.92 -15.99
N GLN A 388 -3.77 2.34 -16.02
CA GLN A 388 -2.82 2.16 -14.93
C GLN A 388 -1.87 3.36 -14.89
N THR A 389 -1.63 3.88 -13.68
CA THR A 389 -0.62 4.92 -13.47
C THR A 389 0.77 4.29 -13.58
N ARG A 390 1.58 4.81 -14.51
CA ARG A 390 3.00 4.45 -14.61
C ARG A 390 3.83 5.48 -13.84
N TYR A 391 4.84 5.01 -13.11
CA TYR A 391 5.77 5.85 -12.35
C TYR A 391 7.20 5.71 -12.91
N PRO A 392 7.56 6.48 -13.96
CA PRO A 392 8.90 6.43 -14.54
C PRO A 392 10.01 6.71 -13.53
N SER A 393 9.75 7.57 -12.55
CA SER A 393 10.69 7.87 -11.46
C SER A 393 11.12 6.65 -10.64
N LEU A 394 10.29 5.60 -10.59
CA LEU A 394 10.54 4.40 -9.81
C LEU A 394 11.08 3.24 -10.65
N ALA A 395 11.27 3.43 -11.96
CA ALA A 395 11.74 2.37 -12.86
C ALA A 395 13.17 1.89 -12.55
N GLU A 396 14.00 2.76 -11.96
CA GLU A 396 15.36 2.42 -11.51
C GLU A 396 15.37 1.64 -10.19
N GLU A 397 14.29 1.72 -9.41
CA GLU A 397 14.18 1.02 -8.13
C GLU A 397 13.86 -0.46 -8.33
N VAL A 398 14.57 -1.33 -7.61
CA VAL A 398 14.28 -2.76 -7.62
C VAL A 398 13.07 -3.03 -6.74
N LYS A 399 11.91 -3.15 -7.38
CA LYS A 399 10.65 -3.60 -6.76
C LYS A 399 10.45 -5.10 -6.95
N ILE A 400 10.13 -5.81 -5.87
CA ILE A 400 9.67 -7.22 -5.89
C ILE A 400 8.36 -7.28 -5.14
N GLY A 401 7.31 -7.85 -5.76
CA GLY A 401 5.95 -7.74 -5.21
C GLY A 401 5.59 -6.26 -4.98
N ASP A 402 5.17 -5.92 -3.77
CA ASP A 402 4.85 -4.54 -3.38
C ASP A 402 6.00 -3.78 -2.69
N TYR A 403 7.18 -4.38 -2.54
CA TYR A 403 8.26 -3.83 -1.73
C TYR A 403 9.49 -3.40 -2.55
N TYR A 404 10.07 -2.26 -2.19
CA TYR A 404 11.32 -1.72 -2.71
C TYR A 404 12.51 -2.27 -1.90
N LEU A 405 13.33 -3.12 -2.54
CA LEU A 405 14.41 -3.84 -1.85
C LEU A 405 15.40 -2.89 -1.15
N ARG A 406 15.75 -1.77 -1.78
CA ARG A 406 16.73 -0.83 -1.21
C ARG A 406 16.27 -0.28 0.14
N LEU A 407 14.99 0.02 0.28
CA LEU A 407 14.41 0.57 1.51
C LEU A 407 14.21 -0.54 2.54
N LEU A 408 13.68 -1.69 2.12
CA LEU A 408 13.52 -2.86 2.98
C LEU A 408 14.84 -3.26 3.67
N LEU A 409 15.96 -3.18 2.94
CA LEU A 409 17.29 -3.54 3.42
C LEU A 409 17.96 -2.48 4.31
N ARG A 410 17.42 -1.25 4.37
CA ARG A 410 17.90 -0.16 5.23
C ARG A 410 17.11 -0.07 6.54
N GLU A 411 15.89 -0.57 6.58
CA GLU A 411 15.04 -0.54 7.77
C GLU A 411 15.60 -1.41 8.91
N SER A 412 15.69 -0.82 10.10
CA SER A 412 15.98 -1.54 11.35
C SER A 412 14.71 -2.19 11.89
N GLU A 413 14.84 -3.22 12.74
CA GLU A 413 13.69 -3.96 13.31
C GLU A 413 12.67 -3.06 14.02
N ALA A 414 13.10 -1.93 14.61
CA ALA A 414 12.23 -0.98 15.30
C ALA A 414 11.37 -0.10 14.36
N THR A 415 11.74 0.01 13.07
CA THR A 415 11.04 0.82 12.06
C THR A 415 10.54 -0.02 10.88
N ALA A 416 10.53 -1.35 11.07
CA ALA A 416 10.24 -2.31 10.03
C ALA A 416 8.81 -2.17 9.50
N THR A 417 8.70 -2.03 8.18
CA THR A 417 7.43 -2.19 7.48
C THR A 417 6.89 -3.62 7.64
N PRO A 418 5.60 -3.79 7.94
CA PRO A 418 4.97 -5.11 7.94
C PRO A 418 4.99 -5.72 6.54
N ILE A 419 5.43 -6.98 6.44
CA ILE A 419 5.41 -7.72 5.18
C ILE A 419 4.11 -8.51 5.09
N HIS A 420 3.25 -8.12 4.15
CA HIS A 420 2.03 -8.83 3.79
C HIS A 420 2.40 -10.12 3.06
N ASN A 421 1.76 -11.24 3.40
CA ASN A 421 2.01 -12.57 2.84
C ASN A 421 3.52 -12.90 2.73
N PRO A 422 4.25 -13.00 3.86
CA PRO A 422 5.71 -13.15 3.86
C PRO A 422 6.19 -14.40 3.10
N GLY A 423 5.41 -15.48 3.04
CA GLY A 423 5.73 -16.67 2.26
C GLY A 423 5.73 -16.42 0.75
N GLU A 424 4.73 -15.71 0.23
CA GLU A 424 4.64 -15.36 -1.19
C GLU A 424 5.76 -14.38 -1.57
N PHE A 425 6.00 -13.37 -0.74
CA PHE A 425 7.09 -12.43 -0.95
C PHE A 425 8.45 -13.15 -0.95
N PHE A 426 8.71 -14.03 0.02
CA PHE A 426 9.94 -14.81 0.09
C PHE A 426 10.16 -15.65 -1.18
N ASN A 427 9.11 -16.32 -1.67
CA ASN A 427 9.17 -17.09 -2.92
C ASN A 427 9.41 -16.20 -4.14
N ASN A 428 8.78 -15.03 -4.21
CA ASN A 428 8.99 -14.07 -5.29
C ASN A 428 10.45 -13.55 -5.33
N VAL A 429 11.03 -13.26 -4.17
CA VAL A 429 12.45 -12.89 -4.07
C VAL A 429 13.35 -14.04 -4.50
N TYR A 430 13.03 -15.27 -4.08
CA TYR A 430 13.77 -16.48 -4.47
C TYR A 430 13.71 -16.73 -5.98
N HIS A 431 12.55 -16.62 -6.62
CA HIS A 431 12.42 -16.72 -8.08
C HIS A 431 13.22 -15.64 -8.81
N ARG A 432 13.19 -14.39 -8.31
CA ARG A 432 14.00 -13.31 -8.87
C ARG A 432 15.50 -13.59 -8.74
N PHE A 433 15.92 -14.18 -7.62
CA PHE A 433 17.30 -14.62 -7.41
C PHE A 433 17.72 -15.68 -8.45
N LEU A 434 16.88 -16.69 -8.70
CA LEU A 434 17.15 -17.75 -9.68
C LEU A 434 17.26 -17.22 -11.12
N LEU A 435 16.39 -16.29 -11.50
CA LEU A 435 16.35 -15.73 -12.86
C LEU A 435 17.43 -14.68 -13.14
N SER A 436 18.02 -14.08 -12.10
CA SER A 436 19.01 -13.02 -12.28
C SER A 436 20.37 -13.58 -12.72
N ALA A 437 20.92 -13.06 -13.81
CA ALA A 437 22.32 -13.31 -14.21
C ALA A 437 23.31 -12.38 -13.49
N LYS A 438 22.87 -11.18 -13.08
CA LYS A 438 23.73 -10.18 -12.44
C LYS A 438 24.02 -10.55 -10.98
N SER A 439 25.29 -10.59 -10.61
CA SER A 439 25.78 -10.91 -9.26
C SER A 439 25.26 -9.93 -8.20
N GLU A 440 25.28 -8.63 -8.47
CA GLU A 440 24.76 -7.58 -7.56
C GLU A 440 23.30 -7.81 -7.17
N MET A 441 22.45 -8.11 -8.15
CA MET A 441 21.03 -8.40 -7.95
C MET A 441 20.82 -9.66 -7.11
N ARG A 442 21.66 -10.69 -7.31
CA ARG A 442 21.62 -11.90 -6.48
C ARG A 442 22.00 -11.59 -5.03
N CYS A 443 23.01 -10.74 -4.79
CA CYS A 443 23.39 -10.30 -3.44
C CYS A 443 22.22 -9.61 -2.73
N LEU A 444 21.55 -8.69 -3.43
CA LEU A 444 20.40 -7.97 -2.89
C LEU A 444 19.24 -8.92 -2.56
N CYS A 445 18.96 -9.89 -3.44
CA CYS A 445 17.92 -10.88 -3.20
C CYS A 445 18.26 -11.78 -2.00
N LEU A 446 19.51 -12.26 -1.87
CA LEU A 446 19.93 -13.06 -0.72
C LEU A 446 19.80 -12.30 0.60
N LYS A 447 20.22 -11.03 0.60
CA LYS A 447 20.06 -10.16 1.77
C LYS A 447 18.58 -9.96 2.12
N ALA A 448 17.73 -9.75 1.11
CA ALA A 448 16.29 -9.59 1.30
C ALA A 448 15.63 -10.87 1.82
N MET A 449 16.01 -12.03 1.29
CA MET A 449 15.58 -13.34 1.80
C MET A 449 15.99 -13.54 3.26
N ALA A 450 17.21 -13.17 3.63
CA ALA A 450 17.68 -13.28 5.01
C ALA A 450 16.88 -12.38 5.97
N VAL A 451 16.62 -11.12 5.58
CA VAL A 451 15.82 -10.19 6.39
C VAL A 451 14.38 -10.69 6.55
N THR A 452 13.76 -11.12 5.45
CA THR A 452 12.35 -11.57 5.46
C THR A 452 12.15 -12.87 6.22
N TYR A 453 13.02 -13.85 6.00
CA TYR A 453 13.00 -15.08 6.79
C TYR A 453 13.29 -14.80 8.26
N GLY A 454 14.25 -13.92 8.57
CA GLY A 454 14.56 -13.55 9.95
C GLY A 454 13.39 -12.90 10.69
N ARG A 455 12.56 -12.09 10.02
CA ARG A 455 11.37 -11.46 10.61
C ARG A 455 10.16 -12.42 10.71
N HIS A 456 10.05 -13.38 9.79
CA HIS A 456 8.83 -14.17 9.60
C HIS A 456 9.07 -15.69 9.47
N HIS A 457 10.10 -16.23 10.13
CA HIS A 457 10.46 -17.65 10.01
C HIS A 457 9.34 -18.63 10.42
N ILE A 458 8.45 -18.22 11.35
CA ILE A 458 7.32 -19.04 11.83
C ILE A 458 6.25 -19.20 10.75
N THR A 459 5.92 -18.11 10.03
CA THR A 459 4.85 -18.11 9.02
C THR A 459 5.30 -18.67 7.69
N ILE A 460 6.58 -18.50 7.32
CA ILE A 460 7.16 -19.09 6.10
C ILE A 460 7.33 -20.60 6.27
N GLY A 461 7.76 -21.06 7.46
CA GLY A 461 7.96 -22.48 7.73
C GLY A 461 9.22 -23.04 7.07
N ALA A 462 9.21 -24.33 6.72
CA ALA A 462 10.37 -25.01 6.15
C ALA A 462 10.59 -24.64 4.68
N PHE A 463 11.85 -24.47 4.29
CA PHE A 463 12.27 -24.12 2.93
C PHE A 463 12.81 -25.34 2.19
N ALA A 464 12.05 -25.80 1.19
CA ALA A 464 12.34 -27.02 0.43
C ALA A 464 13.68 -26.95 -0.33
N ASP A 465 14.04 -25.79 -0.88
CA ASP A 465 15.25 -25.61 -1.71
C ASP A 465 16.50 -25.25 -0.89
N SER A 466 16.49 -25.51 0.42
CA SER A 466 17.64 -25.31 1.31
C SER A 466 18.90 -26.04 0.81
N LYS A 467 18.75 -27.24 0.23
CA LYS A 467 19.85 -28.02 -0.37
C LYS A 467 20.49 -27.32 -1.57
N TYR A 468 19.68 -26.64 -2.38
CA TYR A 468 20.17 -25.89 -3.54
C TYR A 468 21.02 -24.71 -3.09
N ILE A 469 20.61 -24.00 -2.03
CA ILE A 469 21.39 -22.90 -1.45
C ILE A 469 22.77 -23.38 -0.99
N VAL A 470 22.87 -24.54 -0.33
CA VAL A 470 24.16 -25.13 0.09
C VAL A 470 25.04 -25.45 -1.12
N ASN A 471 24.47 -26.04 -2.17
CA ASN A 471 25.21 -26.39 -3.38
C ASN A 471 25.70 -25.14 -4.13
N MET A 472 24.91 -24.06 -4.13
CA MET A 472 25.32 -22.76 -4.68
C MET A 472 26.43 -22.12 -3.86
N LEU A 473 26.39 -22.20 -2.53
CA LEU A 473 27.48 -21.75 -1.66
C LEU A 473 28.78 -22.52 -1.95
N ALA A 474 28.70 -23.84 -2.13
CA ALA A 474 29.86 -24.66 -2.51
C ALA A 474 30.46 -24.21 -3.84
N LYS A 475 29.63 -23.87 -4.84
CA LYS A 475 30.12 -23.33 -6.13
C LYS A 475 30.83 -21.99 -5.97
N CYS A 476 30.33 -21.10 -5.10
CA CYS A 476 30.99 -19.83 -4.80
C CYS A 476 32.37 -19.99 -4.13
N THR A 477 32.68 -21.15 -3.53
CA THR A 477 34.02 -21.42 -2.96
C THR A 477 35.08 -21.86 -3.97
N ASN A 478 34.70 -22.14 -5.22
CA ASN A 478 35.63 -22.58 -6.26
C ASN A 478 36.49 -21.41 -6.80
N ALA A 479 37.76 -21.69 -7.08
CA ALA A 479 38.75 -20.68 -7.47
C ALA A 479 38.54 -20.03 -8.85
N ALA A 480 37.95 -20.75 -9.80
CA ALA A 480 37.87 -20.32 -11.19
C ALA A 480 36.87 -19.17 -11.47
N GLU A 481 36.04 -18.77 -10.50
CA GLU A 481 34.97 -17.77 -10.68
C GLU A 481 35.07 -16.58 -9.69
N ARG A 482 36.20 -16.45 -8.96
CA ARG A 482 36.34 -15.50 -7.83
C ARG A 482 36.56 -14.04 -8.27
N ASP A 483 35.49 -13.40 -8.73
CA ASP A 483 35.38 -11.94 -8.69
C ASP A 483 35.09 -11.46 -7.26
N HIS A 484 35.50 -10.22 -6.91
CA HIS A 484 35.27 -9.57 -5.61
C HIS A 484 33.82 -9.71 -5.09
N LEU A 485 32.84 -9.76 -6.00
CA LEU A 485 31.41 -9.93 -5.71
C LEU A 485 31.06 -11.35 -5.21
N VAL A 486 31.83 -12.38 -5.54
CA VAL A 486 31.59 -13.78 -5.12
C VAL A 486 31.88 -13.98 -3.63
N SER A 487 32.91 -13.31 -3.10
CA SER A 487 33.17 -13.29 -1.65
C SER A 487 32.00 -12.63 -0.90
N PHE A 488 31.48 -11.52 -1.44
CA PHE A 488 30.31 -10.83 -0.89
C PHE A 488 29.06 -11.73 -0.93
N MET A 489 28.84 -12.47 -2.02
CA MET A 489 27.76 -13.47 -2.13
C MET A 489 27.85 -14.52 -1.02
N GLY A 490 29.05 -15.06 -0.77
CA GLY A 490 29.29 -16.06 0.27
C GLY A 490 28.84 -15.60 1.66
N TYR A 491 29.12 -14.33 2.01
CA TYR A 491 28.65 -13.75 3.27
C TYR A 491 27.12 -13.71 3.38
N PHE A 492 26.40 -13.23 2.35
CA PHE A 492 24.92 -13.19 2.39
C PHE A 492 24.29 -14.58 2.37
N PHE A 493 24.94 -15.56 1.75
CA PHE A 493 24.52 -16.95 1.88
C PHE A 493 24.64 -17.44 3.31
N VAL A 494 25.76 -17.19 3.99
CA VAL A 494 25.93 -17.56 5.41
C VAL A 494 24.90 -16.82 6.29
N LEU A 495 24.61 -15.55 6.01
CA LEU A 495 23.55 -14.80 6.69
C LEU A 495 22.17 -15.44 6.48
N LEU A 496 21.83 -15.82 5.25
CA LEU A 496 20.59 -16.53 4.96
C LEU A 496 20.55 -17.88 5.68
N VAL A 497 21.63 -18.67 5.64
CA VAL A 497 21.73 -19.94 6.36
C VAL A 497 21.53 -19.73 7.86
N SER A 498 22.10 -18.67 8.44
CA SER A 498 21.88 -18.33 9.85
C SER A 498 20.40 -18.11 10.18
N LYS A 499 19.66 -17.46 9.29
CA LYS A 499 18.22 -17.25 9.49
C LYS A 499 17.42 -18.53 9.22
N LEU A 500 17.75 -19.29 8.18
CA LEU A 500 17.13 -20.59 7.89
C LEU A 500 17.32 -21.59 9.04
N ALA A 501 18.46 -21.52 9.73
CA ALA A 501 18.79 -22.36 10.86
C ALA A 501 17.90 -22.12 12.10
N GLN A 502 17.04 -21.09 12.11
CA GLN A 502 16.02 -20.89 13.15
C GLN A 502 14.89 -21.94 13.11
N ASN A 503 14.77 -22.72 12.02
CA ASN A 503 13.77 -23.78 11.89
C ASN A 503 14.43 -25.17 11.89
N LYS A 504 13.96 -26.07 12.77
CA LYS A 504 14.50 -27.42 12.97
C LYS A 504 14.50 -28.28 11.70
N GLU A 505 13.49 -28.15 10.85
CA GLU A 505 13.39 -28.93 9.60
C GLU A 505 14.43 -28.49 8.57
N ASN A 506 14.62 -27.19 8.40
CA ASN A 506 15.67 -26.64 7.54
C ASN A 506 17.05 -27.08 8.00
N VAL A 507 17.32 -27.09 9.31
CA VAL A 507 18.60 -27.56 9.84
C VAL A 507 18.85 -29.01 9.43
N ARG A 508 17.83 -29.88 9.50
CA ARG A 508 17.95 -31.28 9.05
C ARG A 508 18.38 -31.35 7.57
N ASP A 509 17.73 -30.58 6.70
CA ASP A 509 18.05 -30.58 5.27
C ASP A 509 19.42 -29.97 4.96
N LEU A 510 19.81 -28.91 5.67
CA LEU A 510 21.12 -28.27 5.56
C LEU A 510 22.27 -29.23 5.95
N ILE A 511 22.09 -30.02 7.02
CA ILE A 511 23.07 -31.02 7.43
C ILE A 511 23.18 -32.13 6.38
N CYS A 512 22.05 -32.61 5.86
CA CYS A 512 22.03 -33.61 4.79
C CYS A 512 22.71 -33.12 3.50
N ALA A 513 22.70 -31.82 3.24
CA ALA A 513 23.37 -31.21 2.09
C ALA A 513 24.88 -30.96 2.29
N GLY A 514 25.43 -31.22 3.48
CA GLY A 514 26.87 -31.06 3.74
C GLY A 514 27.32 -29.62 4.00
N ILE A 515 26.49 -28.80 4.68
CA ILE A 515 26.85 -27.40 5.00
C ILE A 515 28.00 -27.26 6.01
N LEU A 516 28.21 -28.26 6.89
CA LEU A 516 29.12 -28.13 8.05
C LEU A 516 30.60 -27.94 7.64
N PRO A 517 31.17 -28.73 6.71
CA PRO A 517 32.55 -28.49 6.23
C PRO A 517 32.72 -27.11 5.60
N LEU A 518 31.74 -26.66 4.80
CA LEU A 518 31.77 -25.35 4.14
C LEU A 518 31.80 -24.21 5.15
N LEU A 519 31.00 -24.31 6.22
CA LEU A 519 30.97 -23.30 7.28
C LEU A 519 32.29 -23.26 8.06
N VAL A 520 32.85 -24.42 8.42
CA VAL A 520 34.13 -24.48 9.14
C VAL A 520 35.26 -23.92 8.28
N ASP A 521 35.32 -24.27 6.99
CA ASP A 521 36.30 -23.71 6.05
C ASP A 521 36.21 -22.18 5.91
N LEU A 522 35.00 -21.62 5.99
CA LEU A 522 34.79 -20.17 6.01
C LEU A 522 35.12 -19.55 7.36
N ALA A 523 34.94 -20.25 8.48
CA ALA A 523 35.28 -19.74 9.81
C ALA A 523 36.80 -19.56 9.98
N VAL A 524 37.61 -20.43 9.37
CA VAL A 524 39.09 -20.36 9.38
C VAL A 524 39.61 -19.06 8.75
N LEU A 525 38.80 -18.35 7.95
CA LEU A 525 39.11 -17.00 7.45
C LEU A 525 39.38 -15.98 8.56
N ALA A 526 38.89 -16.21 9.78
CA ALA A 526 39.15 -15.36 10.93
C ALA A 526 40.66 -15.22 11.23
N HIS A 527 41.52 -16.15 10.81
CA HIS A 527 42.97 -16.04 11.00
C HIS A 527 43.64 -14.97 10.12
N LEU A 528 42.95 -14.48 9.08
CA LEU A 528 43.50 -13.56 8.09
C LEU A 528 43.17 -12.08 8.36
N HIS A 529 42.46 -11.79 9.46
CA HIS A 529 42.07 -10.43 9.79
C HIS A 529 43.29 -9.55 10.13
N VAL A 530 43.55 -8.55 9.28
CA VAL A 530 44.80 -7.76 9.25
C VAL A 530 44.97 -6.81 10.45
N ASN A 531 43.91 -6.52 11.23
CA ASN A 531 43.94 -5.56 12.33
C ASN A 531 44.19 -6.16 13.73
N ARG A 532 44.84 -7.33 13.83
CA ARG A 532 45.21 -7.88 15.15
C ARG A 532 46.54 -7.31 15.63
N ALA A 533 46.60 -6.90 16.90
CA ALA A 533 47.86 -6.55 17.55
C ALA A 533 48.80 -7.76 17.46
N LYS A 534 49.96 -7.58 16.80
CA LYS A 534 51.06 -8.53 16.91
C LYS A 534 51.48 -8.54 18.38
N VAL A 535 51.35 -9.68 19.03
CA VAL A 535 52.03 -9.89 20.33
C VAL A 535 53.51 -10.05 19.99
N ASP A 536 54.23 -8.93 19.99
CA ASP A 536 55.69 -8.96 20.00
C ASP A 536 56.15 -9.53 21.34
N GLY A 537 56.89 -10.63 21.27
CA GLY A 537 57.56 -11.25 22.40
C GLY A 537 56.77 -12.37 23.07
N GLN A 538 57.45 -13.51 23.27
CA GLN A 538 57.04 -14.64 24.12
C GLN A 538 56.25 -15.78 23.46
N VAL A 539 56.77 -16.30 22.35
CA VAL A 539 56.77 -17.76 22.13
C VAL A 539 58.19 -18.18 21.72
N GLN A 540 59.12 -18.09 22.66
CA GLN A 540 60.33 -18.91 22.64
C GLN A 540 60.08 -20.11 23.53
N SER A 541 60.04 -21.31 22.96
CA SER A 541 60.33 -22.51 23.74
C SER A 541 61.36 -23.38 23.02
N ASN A 542 62.55 -23.38 23.62
CA ASN A 542 63.54 -24.46 23.67
C ASN A 542 64.24 -24.90 22.37
N LEU A 543 65.16 -24.06 21.89
CA LEU A 543 66.41 -24.51 21.26
C LEU A 543 67.56 -23.61 21.74
N LEU A 544 68.62 -24.25 22.26
CA LEU A 544 69.86 -23.65 22.77
C LEU A 544 70.77 -23.20 21.61
N GLU A 545 71.53 -22.12 21.87
CA GLU A 545 72.61 -21.50 21.06
C GLU A 545 72.17 -20.77 19.77
N ALA A 546 72.85 -19.73 19.26
CA ALA A 546 73.79 -18.73 19.74
C ALA A 546 73.97 -17.75 18.57
N GLY A 547 73.94 -16.43 18.82
CA GLY A 547 74.53 -15.41 17.94
C GLY A 547 73.94 -15.16 16.54
N GLY A 548 73.42 -13.94 16.35
CA GLY A 548 73.62 -13.18 15.10
C GLY A 548 72.60 -13.35 13.97
N GLY A 549 71.66 -12.39 13.90
CA GLY A 549 71.08 -11.83 12.67
C GLY A 549 70.60 -12.77 11.57
N THR A 550 69.31 -13.07 11.53
CA THR A 550 68.58 -13.36 10.29
C THR A 550 67.10 -13.07 10.50
N GLU A 551 66.53 -12.26 9.61
CA GLU A 551 65.09 -11.99 9.54
C GLU A 551 64.35 -13.33 9.46
N THR A 552 63.44 -13.57 10.41
CA THR A 552 62.60 -14.76 10.46
C THR A 552 61.55 -14.73 9.35
N ASP A 553 61.98 -14.98 8.12
CA ASP A 553 61.10 -15.51 7.08
C ASP A 553 60.67 -16.92 7.53
N GLY A 554 59.37 -17.22 7.42
CA GLY A 554 58.74 -18.39 8.05
C GLY A 554 59.37 -19.73 7.67
N THR A 555 58.94 -20.79 8.35
CA THR A 555 59.38 -22.17 8.12
C THR A 555 59.30 -22.56 6.62
N LEU A 556 60.37 -23.16 6.11
CA LEU A 556 60.50 -23.64 4.73
C LEU A 556 59.68 -24.93 4.56
N GLU A 557 58.40 -24.80 4.24
CA GLU A 557 57.45 -25.93 4.28
C GLU A 557 56.88 -26.31 2.91
N TRP A 558 56.97 -25.45 1.91
CA TRP A 558 56.19 -25.56 0.67
C TRP A 558 57.03 -25.96 -0.54
N TYR A 559 56.52 -26.91 -1.31
CA TYR A 559 57.04 -27.34 -2.61
C TYR A 559 56.01 -27.04 -3.70
N TYR A 560 56.44 -26.65 -4.89
CA TYR A 560 55.56 -26.51 -6.06
C TYR A 560 56.14 -27.24 -7.29
N THR A 561 55.28 -27.55 -8.25
CA THR A 561 55.68 -28.14 -9.54
C THR A 561 55.78 -27.06 -10.60
N ASP A 562 56.94 -26.97 -11.26
CA ASP A 562 57.11 -26.06 -12.40
C ASP A 562 56.43 -26.64 -13.66
N LYS A 563 56.36 -25.86 -14.75
CA LYS A 563 55.77 -26.24 -16.05
C LYS A 563 56.34 -27.53 -16.65
N ASN A 564 57.54 -27.93 -16.21
CA ASN A 564 58.24 -29.14 -16.64
C ASN A 564 57.96 -30.36 -15.73
N GLY A 565 57.16 -30.23 -14.68
CA GLY A 565 56.84 -31.31 -13.74
C GLY A 565 57.91 -31.57 -12.67
N GLU A 566 58.96 -30.75 -12.61
CA GLU A 566 60.01 -30.84 -11.60
C GLU A 566 59.58 -30.17 -10.28
N GLN A 567 59.94 -30.80 -9.17
CA GLN A 567 59.61 -30.34 -7.82
C GLN A 567 60.60 -29.27 -7.37
N GLN A 568 60.09 -28.07 -7.08
CA GLN A 568 60.87 -26.94 -6.59
C GLN A 568 60.49 -26.65 -5.13
N GLY A 569 61.47 -26.64 -4.23
CA GLY A 569 61.30 -26.35 -2.81
C GLY A 569 62.45 -26.91 -1.95
N PRO A 570 62.42 -26.70 -0.62
CA PRO A 570 61.34 -26.05 0.14
C PRO A 570 61.42 -24.52 0.15
N PHE A 571 60.27 -23.84 0.04
CA PHE A 571 60.14 -22.38 0.09
C PHE A 571 59.29 -21.91 1.29
N SER A 572 59.56 -20.68 1.75
CA SER A 572 58.75 -19.99 2.77
C SER A 572 57.44 -19.49 2.17
N PHE A 573 56.43 -19.25 3.01
CA PHE A 573 55.17 -18.62 2.59
C PHE A 573 55.40 -17.24 1.95
N GLY A 574 56.36 -16.46 2.48
CA GLY A 574 56.75 -15.15 1.93
C GLY A 574 57.34 -15.26 0.52
N LYS A 575 58.16 -16.28 0.26
CA LYS A 575 58.73 -16.50 -1.08
C LYS A 575 57.70 -17.02 -2.09
N MET A 576 56.78 -17.88 -1.66
CA MET A 576 55.64 -18.34 -2.48
C MET A 576 54.72 -17.18 -2.87
N LYS A 577 54.53 -16.19 -1.99
CA LYS A 577 53.79 -14.95 -2.27
C LYS A 577 54.45 -14.11 -3.37
N GLN A 578 55.77 -13.90 -3.28
CA GLN A 578 56.53 -13.19 -4.31
C GLN A 578 56.44 -13.90 -5.66
N LEU A 579 56.58 -15.23 -5.69
CA LEU A 579 56.50 -16.03 -6.92
C LEU A 579 55.10 -15.98 -7.57
N TYR A 580 54.03 -15.76 -6.78
CA TYR A 580 52.68 -15.55 -7.30
C TYR A 580 52.50 -14.12 -7.87
N GLU A 581 53.02 -13.11 -7.18
CA GLU A 581 53.03 -11.71 -7.64
C GLU A 581 53.87 -11.54 -8.93
N GLU A 582 54.96 -12.29 -9.06
CA GLU A 582 55.82 -12.39 -10.25
C GLU A 582 55.21 -13.26 -11.38
N LYS A 583 54.01 -13.83 -11.17
CA LYS A 583 53.29 -14.73 -12.10
C LYS A 583 54.06 -16.01 -12.48
N ALA A 584 54.99 -16.46 -11.65
CA ALA A 584 55.70 -17.74 -11.83
C ALA A 584 54.81 -18.92 -11.42
N ILE A 585 53.93 -18.73 -10.43
CA ILE A 585 52.99 -19.73 -9.92
C ILE A 585 51.55 -19.26 -10.18
N PHE A 586 50.67 -20.17 -10.59
CA PHE A 586 49.25 -19.90 -10.87
C PHE A 586 48.33 -20.69 -9.94
N GLU A 587 47.04 -20.35 -9.92
CA GLU A 587 46.01 -20.99 -9.06
C GLU A 587 45.89 -22.52 -9.23
N ARG A 588 46.29 -23.04 -10.40
CA ARG A 588 46.25 -24.48 -10.73
C ARG A 588 47.58 -25.20 -10.49
N THR A 589 48.64 -24.48 -10.13
CA THR A 589 49.96 -25.08 -9.87
C THR A 589 49.84 -26.03 -8.69
N GLN A 590 50.39 -27.25 -8.82
CA GLN A 590 50.35 -28.24 -7.75
C GLN A 590 51.41 -27.90 -6.71
N ILE A 591 50.98 -27.83 -5.45
CA ILE A 591 51.78 -27.58 -4.28
C ILE A 591 51.66 -28.73 -3.28
N TRP A 592 52.71 -28.92 -2.50
CA TRP A 592 52.80 -29.95 -1.48
C TRP A 592 53.54 -29.40 -0.26
N ALA A 593 53.14 -29.83 0.93
CA ALA A 593 53.82 -29.54 2.18
C ALA A 593 53.80 -30.78 3.08
N GLN A 594 54.74 -30.83 4.03
CA GLN A 594 54.86 -31.93 4.98
C GLN A 594 53.58 -32.00 5.85
N GLY A 595 52.78 -33.06 5.64
CA GLY A 595 51.47 -33.24 6.28
C GLY A 595 50.27 -33.23 5.32
N ILE A 596 50.49 -32.98 4.02
CA ILE A 596 49.47 -33.15 2.97
C ILE A 596 49.69 -34.50 2.27
N ASP A 597 48.67 -35.36 2.23
CA ASP A 597 48.79 -36.73 1.71
C ASP A 597 49.04 -36.79 0.19
N GLN A 598 48.62 -35.77 -0.56
CA GLN A 598 48.74 -35.71 -2.03
C GLN A 598 49.11 -34.29 -2.49
N TRP A 599 49.67 -34.19 -3.70
CA TRP A 599 49.85 -32.90 -4.37
C TRP A 599 48.48 -32.26 -4.60
N THR A 600 48.33 -31.01 -4.16
CA THR A 600 47.05 -30.26 -4.23
C THR A 600 47.25 -28.97 -4.99
N SER A 601 46.22 -28.46 -5.67
CA SER A 601 46.35 -27.17 -6.35
C SER A 601 46.52 -26.03 -5.35
N LEU A 602 47.24 -24.97 -5.73
CA LEU A 602 47.45 -23.78 -4.90
C LEU A 602 46.12 -23.15 -4.45
N SER A 603 45.10 -23.22 -5.31
CA SER A 603 43.72 -22.83 -5.03
C SER A 603 42.99 -23.68 -3.99
N ALA A 604 43.39 -24.95 -3.81
CA ALA A 604 42.75 -25.88 -2.88
C ALA A 604 43.26 -25.71 -1.44
N VAL A 605 44.48 -25.20 -1.26
CA VAL A 605 45.06 -24.97 0.06
C VAL A 605 44.50 -23.67 0.67
N PRO A 606 43.77 -23.73 1.81
CA PRO A 606 43.10 -22.56 2.40
C PRO A 606 44.04 -21.37 2.63
N GLN A 607 45.27 -21.61 3.10
CA GLN A 607 46.22 -20.55 3.40
C GLN A 607 46.54 -19.69 2.17
N PHE A 608 46.84 -20.28 1.02
CA PHE A 608 47.12 -19.55 -0.24
C PHE A 608 45.85 -19.08 -0.93
N ARG A 609 44.77 -19.89 -0.86
CA ARG A 609 43.44 -19.58 -1.39
C ARG A 609 42.96 -18.20 -0.97
N TRP A 610 43.23 -17.82 0.28
CA TRP A 610 42.64 -16.66 0.90
C TRP A 610 43.61 -15.48 1.06
N THR A 611 44.91 -15.69 0.92
CA THR A 611 45.94 -14.64 1.08
C THR A 611 46.52 -14.13 -0.25
N LEU A 612 46.62 -14.99 -1.27
CA LEU A 612 47.21 -14.66 -2.57
C LEU A 612 46.15 -14.41 -3.62
N CYS A 613 45.18 -15.32 -3.74
CA CYS A 613 44.14 -15.24 -4.79
C CYS A 613 43.05 -14.19 -4.49
N CYS A 614 43.05 -13.53 -3.32
CA CYS A 614 42.02 -12.58 -2.91
C CYS A 614 42.52 -11.12 -2.80
N GLN A 615 43.71 -10.79 -3.30
CA GLN A 615 44.21 -9.41 -3.29
C GLN A 615 43.56 -8.56 -4.38
N GLY A 616 42.39 -8.00 -4.07
CA GLY A 616 41.77 -6.90 -4.82
C GLY A 616 41.28 -5.84 -3.84
N GLY A 617 42.02 -4.74 -3.74
CA GLY A 617 41.67 -3.61 -2.89
C GLY A 617 40.42 -2.88 -3.37
N SER A 618 39.38 -2.86 -2.54
CA SER A 618 38.55 -1.69 -2.24
C SER A 618 37.47 -2.12 -1.24
N ALA A 619 37.36 -1.39 -0.12
CA ALA A 619 36.27 -1.43 0.88
C ALA A 619 35.61 -2.80 1.16
N ALA A 620 36.31 -3.69 1.86
CA ALA A 620 35.65 -4.81 2.54
C ALA A 620 34.74 -4.25 3.64
N VAL A 621 33.43 -4.19 3.38
CA VAL A 621 32.41 -3.65 4.31
C VAL A 621 32.22 -4.52 5.56
N TYR A 622 32.86 -5.70 5.65
CA TYR A 622 32.64 -6.65 6.76
C TYR A 622 33.92 -7.21 7.36
N ASN A 623 33.87 -7.41 8.68
CA ASN A 623 34.95 -7.92 9.50
C ASN A 623 34.94 -9.48 9.48
N PHE A 624 36.06 -10.11 9.11
CA PHE A 624 36.19 -11.58 9.12
C PHE A 624 35.89 -12.19 10.50
N THR A 625 36.10 -11.43 11.59
CA THR A 625 35.66 -11.83 12.94
C THR A 625 34.13 -11.95 13.01
N GLU A 626 33.37 -10.97 12.50
CA GLU A 626 31.90 -10.99 12.57
C GLU A 626 31.33 -12.19 11.81
N LEU A 627 31.87 -12.48 10.62
CA LEU A 627 31.50 -13.68 9.86
C LEU A 627 31.78 -14.96 10.66
N CYS A 628 32.95 -15.08 11.28
CA CYS A 628 33.29 -16.24 12.11
C CYS A 628 32.37 -16.36 13.33
N THR A 629 32.03 -15.26 13.99
CA THR A 629 31.08 -15.28 15.11
C THR A 629 29.69 -15.73 14.68
N LEU A 630 29.22 -15.25 13.52
CA LEU A 630 27.94 -15.68 12.94
C LEU A 630 27.94 -17.17 12.61
N ILE A 631 29.01 -17.68 11.99
CA ILE A 631 29.15 -19.10 11.68
C ILE A 631 29.12 -19.95 12.96
N LEU A 632 29.88 -19.56 13.98
CA LEU A 632 29.91 -20.28 15.25
C LEU A 632 28.55 -20.24 15.95
N ASP A 633 27.84 -19.11 15.91
CA ASP A 633 26.48 -18.99 16.44
C ASP A 633 25.51 -19.93 15.73
N VAL A 634 25.64 -20.08 14.40
CA VAL A 634 24.87 -21.07 13.63
C VAL A 634 25.19 -22.50 14.05
N LEU A 635 26.47 -22.85 14.18
CA LEU A 635 26.88 -24.20 14.61
C LEU A 635 26.37 -24.53 16.02
N ILE A 636 26.40 -23.55 16.93
CA ILE A 636 25.83 -23.67 18.28
C ILE A 636 24.32 -23.86 18.21
N GLN A 637 23.59 -23.02 17.46
CA GLN A 637 22.14 -23.19 17.28
C GLN A 637 21.78 -24.57 16.72
N MET A 638 22.49 -25.05 15.69
CA MET A 638 22.31 -26.39 15.14
C MET A 638 22.52 -27.48 16.20
N CYS A 639 23.52 -27.32 17.08
CA CYS A 639 23.75 -28.25 18.19
C CYS A 639 22.66 -28.18 19.27
N LEU A 640 22.05 -27.03 19.50
CA LEU A 640 20.97 -26.83 20.47
C LEU A 640 19.64 -27.44 19.99
N PHE A 641 19.33 -27.38 18.69
CA PHE A 641 18.13 -28.01 18.13
C PHE A 641 18.10 -29.54 18.25
N PHE A 642 19.28 -30.16 18.37
CA PHE A 642 19.45 -31.61 18.54
C PHE A 642 20.23 -31.90 19.83
N PRO A 643 19.56 -31.86 21.00
CA PRO A 643 20.21 -32.13 22.27
C PRO A 643 20.73 -33.57 22.33
N SER A 644 21.79 -33.79 23.12
CA SER A 644 22.34 -35.13 23.33
C SER A 644 21.60 -35.91 24.42
N ARG A 645 20.63 -35.28 25.08
CA ARG A 645 19.79 -35.86 26.14
C ARG A 645 18.33 -35.54 25.86
N ASP A 646 17.45 -36.49 26.15
CA ASP A 646 16.00 -36.37 26.00
C ASP A 646 15.36 -35.70 27.23
N GLU A 647 14.06 -35.44 27.21
CA GLU A 647 13.28 -34.81 28.31
C GLU A 647 13.44 -35.54 29.66
N ASN A 648 13.73 -36.85 29.62
CA ASN A 648 13.97 -37.71 30.79
C ASN A 648 15.47 -37.84 31.17
N ASP A 649 16.33 -36.91 30.73
CA ASP A 649 17.80 -36.91 30.91
C ASP A 649 18.52 -38.15 30.31
N CYS A 650 17.82 -38.93 29.48
CA CYS A 650 18.35 -40.12 28.83
C CYS A 650 19.25 -39.74 27.66
N VAL A 651 20.40 -40.41 27.52
CA VAL A 651 21.36 -40.15 26.44
C VAL A 651 20.75 -40.57 25.09
N VAL A 652 20.59 -39.61 24.17
CA VAL A 652 20.02 -39.84 22.84
C VAL A 652 21.04 -40.56 21.95
N ARG A 653 20.65 -41.74 21.44
CA ARG A 653 21.44 -42.55 20.51
C ARG A 653 20.60 -43.00 19.31
N PRO A 654 21.13 -42.95 18.07
CA PRO A 654 22.48 -42.54 17.67
C PRO A 654 22.76 -41.05 17.92
N LEU A 655 24.05 -40.67 18.06
CA LEU A 655 24.44 -39.28 18.30
C LEU A 655 23.88 -38.38 17.18
N PRO A 656 23.31 -37.21 17.49
CA PRO A 656 22.84 -36.27 16.48
C PRO A 656 23.88 -36.02 15.38
N GLN A 657 23.42 -36.02 14.13
CA GLN A 657 24.27 -35.94 12.94
C GLN A 657 25.20 -34.72 12.95
N VAL A 658 24.75 -33.56 13.46
CA VAL A 658 25.58 -32.35 13.62
C VAL A 658 26.82 -32.66 14.47
N LYS A 659 26.61 -33.24 15.66
CA LYS A 659 27.68 -33.49 16.63
C LYS A 659 28.61 -34.60 16.14
N ARG A 660 28.08 -35.59 15.43
CA ARG A 660 28.89 -36.64 14.79
C ARG A 660 29.84 -36.07 13.74
N ASN A 661 29.32 -35.25 12.83
CA ASN A 661 30.12 -34.64 11.77
C ASN A 661 31.15 -33.64 12.34
N LEU A 662 30.77 -32.82 13.33
CA LEU A 662 31.72 -31.89 13.98
C LEU A 662 32.79 -32.59 14.83
N SER A 663 32.57 -33.86 15.21
CA SER A 663 33.55 -34.69 15.93
C SER A 663 34.54 -35.40 14.98
N GLU A 664 34.44 -35.19 13.67
CA GLU A 664 35.42 -35.70 12.71
C GLU A 664 36.79 -35.01 12.94
N PRO A 665 37.91 -35.75 12.90
CA PRO A 665 39.23 -35.22 13.30
C PRO A 665 39.66 -33.94 12.58
N ILE A 666 39.37 -33.83 11.29
CA ILE A 666 39.77 -32.68 10.44
C ILE A 666 38.98 -31.42 10.84
N LEU A 667 37.65 -31.53 10.90
CA LEU A 667 36.77 -30.41 11.25
C LEU A 667 36.97 -29.96 12.70
N LEU A 668 37.15 -30.91 13.61
CA LEU A 668 37.42 -30.63 15.02
C LEU A 668 38.74 -29.87 15.18
N TYR A 669 39.80 -30.27 14.47
CA TYR A 669 41.07 -29.56 14.48
C TYR A 669 40.93 -28.11 13.99
N GLN A 670 40.24 -27.89 12.87
CA GLN A 670 40.00 -26.55 12.33
C GLN A 670 39.20 -25.66 13.31
N ILE A 671 38.19 -26.21 13.99
CA ILE A 671 37.41 -25.47 15.01
C ILE A 671 38.29 -25.09 16.20
N VAL A 672 39.16 -25.98 16.65
CA VAL A 672 40.07 -25.75 17.78
C VAL A 672 41.16 -24.75 17.40
N GLN A 673 41.61 -24.76 16.15
CA GLN A 673 42.56 -23.79 15.62
C GLN A 673 42.03 -22.36 15.75
N LEU A 674 40.72 -22.14 15.67
CA LEU A 674 40.10 -20.82 15.88
C LEU A 674 40.38 -20.23 17.28
N LEU A 675 40.75 -21.03 18.29
CA LEU A 675 41.17 -20.51 19.60
C LEU A 675 42.46 -19.69 19.51
N LEU A 676 43.32 -20.00 18.53
CA LEU A 676 44.56 -19.26 18.25
C LEU A 676 44.30 -17.89 17.60
N THR A 677 43.03 -17.51 17.39
CA THR A 677 42.68 -16.14 17.00
C THR A 677 42.84 -15.14 18.15
N TYR A 678 42.82 -15.62 19.40
CA TYR A 678 42.86 -14.81 20.63
C TYR A 678 41.76 -13.73 20.72
N ASP A 679 40.72 -13.83 19.90
CA ASP A 679 39.58 -12.93 19.92
C ASP A 679 38.55 -13.42 20.95
N PRO A 680 38.23 -12.64 22.01
CA PRO A 680 37.34 -13.09 23.08
C PRO A 680 35.96 -13.53 22.57
N ALA A 681 35.44 -12.88 21.51
CA ALA A 681 34.13 -13.20 20.95
C ALA A 681 34.11 -14.55 20.22
N ILE A 682 35.22 -14.93 19.59
CA ILE A 682 35.40 -16.22 18.90
C ILE A 682 35.69 -17.32 19.93
N VAL A 683 36.64 -17.08 20.84
CA VAL A 683 37.06 -18.04 21.86
C VAL A 683 35.89 -18.49 22.73
N GLN A 684 35.04 -17.56 23.19
CA GLN A 684 33.86 -17.88 24.00
C GLN A 684 32.88 -18.81 23.27
N ARG A 685 32.64 -18.56 21.97
CA ARG A 685 31.73 -19.37 21.15
C ARG A 685 32.32 -20.74 20.84
N VAL A 686 33.61 -20.82 20.51
CA VAL A 686 34.31 -22.09 20.31
C VAL A 686 34.26 -22.93 21.58
N ALA A 687 34.51 -22.35 22.75
CA ALA A 687 34.39 -23.05 24.03
C ALA A 687 32.96 -23.57 24.28
N SER A 688 31.95 -22.75 23.98
CA SER A 688 30.53 -23.14 24.10
C SER A 688 30.17 -24.29 23.15
N LEU A 689 30.66 -24.24 21.90
CA LEU A 689 30.45 -25.30 20.91
C LEU A 689 31.15 -26.60 21.33
N LEU A 690 32.40 -26.53 21.79
CA LEU A 690 33.15 -27.67 22.30
C LEU A 690 32.43 -28.31 23.49
N LEU A 691 31.89 -27.53 24.42
CA LEU A 691 31.10 -28.05 25.53
C LEU A 691 29.88 -28.85 25.05
N LEU A 692 29.12 -28.31 24.08
CA LEU A 692 27.94 -28.99 23.50
C LEU A 692 28.28 -30.29 22.76
N ILE A 693 29.47 -30.37 22.16
CA ILE A 693 30.00 -31.58 21.52
C ILE A 693 30.45 -32.57 22.60
N MET A 694 31.15 -32.09 23.65
CA MET A 694 31.77 -32.93 24.69
C MET A 694 30.78 -33.51 25.71
N GLN A 695 29.61 -32.89 25.92
CA GLN A 695 28.59 -33.31 26.91
C GLN A 695 28.24 -34.82 26.90
N VAL A 696 28.42 -35.51 25.76
CA VAL A 696 28.12 -36.97 25.63
C VAL A 696 29.25 -37.74 24.91
N ALA A 697 30.32 -37.07 24.47
CA ALA A 697 31.47 -37.68 23.80
C ALA A 697 32.38 -38.50 24.75
N LEU A 698 32.32 -38.21 26.06
CA LEU A 698 33.09 -38.86 27.13
C LEU A 698 32.90 -40.39 27.23
N ILE A 699 31.88 -40.96 26.57
CA ILE A 699 31.55 -42.38 26.68
C ILE A 699 32.07 -43.21 25.49
N TYR A 700 32.51 -42.60 24.36
CA TYR A 700 32.79 -43.38 23.13
C TYR A 700 34.04 -43.01 22.33
N TYR A 701 34.50 -41.75 22.34
CA TYR A 701 35.73 -41.43 21.61
C TYR A 701 36.95 -41.88 22.42
N SER A 702 37.80 -42.69 21.79
CA SER A 702 39.06 -43.15 22.37
C SER A 702 39.75 -41.99 23.08
N VAL A 703 40.07 -42.21 24.35
CA VAL A 703 40.78 -41.31 25.27
C VAL A 703 41.90 -40.52 24.58
N THR A 704 42.55 -41.09 23.55
CA THR A 704 43.60 -40.50 22.72
C THR A 704 43.27 -39.16 22.02
N ASN A 705 42.10 -38.99 21.40
CA ASN A 705 41.79 -37.74 20.67
C ASN A 705 41.39 -36.61 21.62
N ILE A 706 40.70 -36.94 22.71
CA ILE A 706 40.36 -36.00 23.79
C ILE A 706 41.60 -35.65 24.60
N VAL A 707 42.52 -36.60 24.83
CA VAL A 707 43.82 -36.33 25.47
C VAL A 707 44.65 -35.41 24.60
N ASN A 708 44.78 -35.63 23.28
CA ASN A 708 45.50 -34.70 22.41
C ASN A 708 44.84 -33.31 22.36
N LEU A 709 43.51 -33.24 22.41
CA LEU A 709 42.77 -31.97 22.47
C LEU A 709 42.96 -31.24 23.80
N LEU A 710 42.84 -31.95 24.92
CA LEU A 710 43.11 -31.44 26.26
C LEU A 710 44.59 -31.09 26.43
N PHE A 711 45.52 -31.82 25.81
CA PHE A 711 46.94 -31.55 25.85
C PHE A 711 47.28 -30.32 25.01
N PHE A 712 46.63 -30.13 23.86
CA PHE A 712 46.75 -28.91 23.04
C PHE A 712 46.14 -27.69 23.74
N LEU A 713 44.94 -27.85 24.31
CA LEU A 713 44.28 -26.82 25.13
C LEU A 713 45.11 -26.49 26.37
N CYS A 714 45.57 -27.47 27.15
CA CYS A 714 46.38 -27.27 28.35
C CYS A 714 47.75 -26.67 28.04
N ASN A 715 48.48 -27.12 27.00
CA ASN A 715 49.79 -26.53 26.68
C ASN A 715 49.65 -25.08 26.22
N LYS A 716 48.66 -24.75 25.37
CA LYS A 716 48.47 -23.37 24.89
C LYS A 716 47.82 -22.44 25.93
N PHE A 717 46.90 -22.92 26.77
CA PHE A 717 46.29 -22.11 27.85
C PHE A 717 47.18 -21.98 29.08
N CYS A 718 47.98 -22.99 29.46
CA CYS A 718 48.94 -22.84 30.56
C CYS A 718 50.02 -21.80 30.26
N ASP A 719 50.37 -21.61 28.98
CA ASP A 719 51.27 -20.52 28.57
C ASP A 719 50.59 -19.14 28.67
N SER A 720 49.27 -19.05 28.50
CA SER A 720 48.52 -17.78 28.60
C SER A 720 48.09 -17.38 30.02
N ILE A 721 48.06 -18.32 30.98
CA ILE A 721 47.69 -18.06 32.40
C ILE A 721 48.92 -17.68 33.25
N LYS A 722 50.13 -17.75 32.68
CA LYS A 722 51.38 -17.31 33.34
C LYS A 722 51.76 -15.84 33.08
N THR A 723 50.96 -15.12 32.29
CA THR A 723 50.96 -13.64 32.16
C THR A 723 49.69 -13.10 32.76
#